data_AF-A0A5C5WZF3-F1
#
_entry.id   AF-A0A5C5WZF3-F1
#
_cell.length_a   1.000
_cell.length_b   1.000
_cell.length_c   1.000
_cell.angle_alpha   90.00
_cell.angle_beta   90.00
_cell.angle_gamma   90.00
#
_symmetry.space_group_name_H-M   'P 1'
#
loop_
_entity.id
_entity.type
_entity.pdbx_description
1 polymer ?
#
loop_
_entity_poly.entity_id
_entity_poly.type
_entity_poly.pdbx_seq_one_letter_code
_entity_poly.pdbx_strand_id
1 'polypeptide(L)'
;MPTSSQSNFQLFALITLTTFLGVITARLVATAPLKSANDRSRWCTVYSIVEKNTYQIDEIRKQSGWDTIDLVKHDGHFYSTKPPLLPRIVAEVYRSVKAITGLTLLKNSEAVTRIILFFINILPMTIALWMMFGLIQRHCENAFGQYFLAAAMTWATLLVPFLTVFNNHTVGASFLIYSLVMGISILAEEKVASWRFAVCGLTAAFAVCNELPAAAYGLVLFFLLVRKYPRQTWSIFVPAALVPIGLFMLTNYHATGGWKPFYMYYGTEKYRFIHEGKPSYWMNPQGIDQAKESPLTYFLHCTVGHHGILSLTPVFVLTVLSWLSVGLWWKNSLRSIHIAGIMLTAIVLGFYMTKTDNYNYGGVSVALRWMLWLIPFWILAVLPLMNRFGMNRLFRGVCLILLLPSLFSAWYPADAPWTQPWIFQVMESKGWIDYSTPRPKFAHKHYSWIGDVPTGDRDESYWAEFSTVTTDGVTRTLRVEDGGPAEDDWRVVRVTLDGEETEYLVHRPTMLKGLPPAEYIKTRDGEPLTEDQLKFFYGVPKRRAYASSRIRYIDNDLRTDAIQSHIGYTYVDVEQPDGARRRFQRDVWFSQEIPFGVFQWEDRVSDPATRAPFSRATWKLTSVGEFFPRDGEKEPQSSNPE
;
A
#
# COMPACT_ATOMS: atom_id res chain seq x y z
N MET A 1 48.84 20.48 -4.20
CA MET A 1 48.72 19.03 -3.95
C MET A 1 47.70 18.83 -2.84
N PRO A 2 46.75 17.88 -2.94
CA PRO A 2 45.81 17.58 -1.86
C PRO A 2 46.59 17.14 -0.61
N THR A 3 46.10 17.46 0.58
CA THR A 3 46.67 16.89 1.82
C THR A 3 46.40 15.38 1.87
N SER A 4 47.24 14.60 2.55
CA SER A 4 47.07 13.14 2.65
C SER A 4 45.68 12.73 3.17
N SER A 5 45.11 13.51 4.11
CA SER A 5 43.75 13.32 4.60
C SER A 5 42.67 13.57 3.54
N GLN A 6 42.85 14.55 2.65
CA GLN A 6 41.92 14.81 1.55
C GLN A 6 41.95 13.67 0.53
N SER A 7 43.14 13.18 0.20
CA SER A 7 43.34 12.03 -0.69
C SER A 7 42.66 10.76 -0.14
N ASN A 8 42.79 10.51 1.17
CA ASN A 8 42.19 9.34 1.81
C ASN A 8 40.64 9.39 1.78
N PHE A 9 40.04 10.55 2.04
CA PHE A 9 38.59 10.68 1.98
C PHE A 9 38.05 10.54 0.54
N GLN A 10 38.76 11.06 -0.46
CA GLN A 10 38.37 10.90 -1.86
C GLN A 10 38.40 9.43 -2.30
N LEU A 11 39.42 8.68 -1.89
CA LEU A 11 39.48 7.23 -2.13
C LEU A 11 38.32 6.50 -1.43
N PHE A 12 38.08 6.80 -0.15
CA PHE A 12 36.94 6.24 0.58
C PHE A 12 35.60 6.55 -0.09
N ALA A 13 35.40 7.79 -0.54
CA ALA A 13 34.22 8.23 -1.25
C ALA A 13 34.01 7.44 -2.54
N LEU A 14 35.07 7.28 -3.35
CA LEU A 14 35.01 6.50 -4.59
C LEU A 14 34.66 5.03 -4.33
N ILE A 15 35.31 4.39 -3.35
CA ILE A 15 35.03 3.01 -2.97
C ILE A 15 33.58 2.89 -2.51
N THR A 16 33.16 3.75 -1.58
CA THR A 16 31.80 3.73 -1.01
C THR A 16 30.73 3.90 -2.08
N LEU A 17 30.90 4.85 -3.01
CA LEU A 17 29.94 5.08 -4.09
C LEU A 17 29.91 3.92 -5.10
N THR A 18 31.08 3.36 -5.44
CA THR A 18 31.16 2.21 -6.35
C THR A 18 30.51 0.97 -5.74
N THR A 19 30.78 0.71 -4.45
CA THR A 19 30.13 -0.36 -3.69
C THR A 19 28.63 -0.11 -3.57
N PHE A 20 28.20 1.10 -3.27
CA PHE A 20 26.77 1.47 -3.22
C PHE A 20 26.08 1.19 -4.55
N LEU A 21 26.64 1.68 -5.65
CA LEU A 21 26.10 1.44 -6.98
C LEU A 21 25.99 -0.06 -7.29
N GLY A 22 27.05 -0.84 -7.01
CA GLY A 22 27.07 -2.29 -7.22
C GLY A 22 26.06 -3.04 -6.37
N VAL A 23 26.03 -2.79 -5.06
CA VAL A 23 25.14 -3.51 -4.12
C VAL A 23 23.67 -3.17 -4.38
N ILE A 24 23.32 -1.89 -4.60
CA ILE A 24 21.94 -1.49 -4.86
C ILE A 24 21.47 -2.01 -6.23
N THR A 25 22.35 -2.04 -7.24
CA THR A 25 22.04 -2.65 -8.54
C THR A 25 21.82 -4.16 -8.40
N ALA A 26 22.67 -4.87 -7.65
CA ALA A 26 22.47 -6.29 -7.37
C ALA A 26 21.14 -6.56 -6.66
N ARG A 27 20.78 -5.70 -5.68
CA ARG A 27 19.48 -5.77 -4.99
C ARG A 27 18.30 -5.53 -5.94
N LEU A 28 18.41 -4.55 -6.85
CA LEU A 28 17.40 -4.30 -7.87
C LEU A 28 17.21 -5.52 -8.78
N VAL A 29 18.29 -6.21 -9.15
CA VAL A 29 18.23 -7.45 -9.94
C VAL A 29 17.56 -8.59 -9.16
N ALA A 30 17.82 -8.70 -7.85
CA ALA A 30 17.20 -9.72 -7.00
C ALA A 30 15.72 -9.45 -6.67
N THR A 31 15.22 -8.22 -6.89
CA THR A 31 13.86 -7.82 -6.53
C THR A 31 12.89 -8.07 -7.69
N ALA A 32 11.77 -8.74 -7.41
CA ALA A 32 10.68 -8.85 -8.38
C ALA A 32 9.95 -7.49 -8.53
N PRO A 33 9.57 -7.08 -9.75
CA PRO A 33 8.89 -5.80 -9.99
C PRO A 33 7.42 -5.84 -9.53
N LEU A 34 6.75 -4.68 -9.50
CA LEU A 34 5.30 -4.58 -9.32
C LEU A 34 4.78 -5.14 -7.98
N LYS A 35 5.62 -5.20 -6.94
CA LYS A 35 5.27 -5.82 -5.64
C LYS A 35 4.18 -5.10 -4.85
N SER A 36 3.92 -3.81 -5.11
CA SER A 36 2.88 -3.06 -4.40
C SER A 36 1.92 -2.35 -5.33
N ALA A 37 0.71 -2.11 -4.83
CA ALA A 37 -0.27 -1.27 -5.51
C ALA A 37 0.28 0.14 -5.83
N ASN A 38 1.12 0.68 -4.94
CA ASN A 38 1.75 1.99 -5.11
C ASN A 38 2.67 2.03 -6.35
N ASP A 39 3.51 1.01 -6.50
CA ASP A 39 4.41 0.83 -7.63
C ASP A 39 3.60 0.59 -8.92
N ARG A 40 2.68 -0.38 -8.89
CA ARG A 40 1.81 -0.75 -10.03
C ARG A 40 1.01 0.43 -10.58
N SER A 41 0.49 1.30 -9.73
CA SER A 41 -0.27 2.48 -10.15
C SER A 41 0.55 3.41 -11.08
N ARG A 42 1.85 3.59 -10.80
CA ARG A 42 2.73 4.40 -11.66
C ARG A 42 3.08 3.67 -12.95
N TRP A 43 3.40 2.37 -12.87
CA TRP A 43 3.70 1.56 -14.06
C TRP A 43 2.50 1.44 -15.00
N CYS A 44 1.28 1.35 -14.48
CA CYS A 44 0.06 1.40 -15.30
C CYS A 44 -0.02 2.70 -16.11
N THR A 45 0.34 3.83 -15.50
CA THR A 45 0.38 5.12 -16.20
C THR A 45 1.46 5.13 -17.29
N VAL A 46 2.66 4.63 -16.98
CA VAL A 46 3.78 4.50 -17.95
C VAL A 46 3.38 3.65 -19.15
N TYR A 47 2.80 2.46 -18.89
CA TYR A 47 2.29 1.58 -19.93
C TYR A 47 1.25 2.29 -20.80
N SER A 48 0.25 2.91 -20.18
CA SER A 48 -0.89 3.50 -20.90
C SER A 48 -0.47 4.68 -21.77
N ILE A 49 0.49 5.48 -21.31
CA ILE A 49 1.05 6.59 -22.11
C ILE A 49 1.81 6.06 -23.33
N VAL A 50 2.61 4.99 -23.19
CA VAL A 50 3.45 4.50 -24.29
C VAL A 50 2.68 3.60 -25.26
N GLU A 51 1.84 2.72 -24.75
CA GLU A 51 1.17 1.67 -25.52
C GLU A 51 -0.23 2.07 -25.99
N LYS A 52 -0.84 3.06 -25.34
CA LYS A 52 -2.23 3.49 -25.60
C LYS A 52 -2.40 4.99 -25.78
N ASN A 53 -1.32 5.77 -25.64
CA ASN A 53 -1.33 7.23 -25.75
C ASN A 53 -2.40 7.90 -24.87
N THR A 54 -2.62 7.38 -23.66
CA THR A 54 -3.62 7.88 -22.71
C THR A 54 -3.14 7.79 -21.26
N TYR A 55 -3.75 8.58 -20.37
CA TYR A 55 -3.57 8.46 -18.91
C TYR A 55 -4.53 7.45 -18.26
N GLN A 56 -5.52 6.98 -19.01
CA GLN A 56 -6.48 5.97 -18.57
C GLN A 56 -5.78 4.63 -18.39
N ILE A 57 -6.01 3.97 -17.25
CA ILE A 57 -5.37 2.70 -16.89
C ILE A 57 -6.32 1.51 -16.97
N ASP A 58 -7.49 1.66 -17.60
CA ASP A 58 -8.55 0.65 -17.65
C ASP A 58 -8.07 -0.69 -18.22
N GLU A 59 -7.34 -0.66 -19.34
CA GLU A 59 -6.91 -1.87 -20.04
C GLU A 59 -5.83 -2.63 -19.26
N ILE A 60 -4.79 -1.94 -18.81
CA ILE A 60 -3.63 -2.57 -18.19
C ILE A 60 -3.97 -3.21 -16.84
N ARG A 61 -4.94 -2.67 -16.11
CA ARG A 61 -5.40 -3.24 -14.84
C ARG A 61 -6.04 -4.62 -14.98
N LYS A 62 -6.61 -4.93 -16.17
CA LYS A 62 -7.16 -6.26 -16.46
C LYS A 62 -6.07 -7.33 -16.64
N GLN A 63 -4.81 -6.92 -16.82
CA GLN A 63 -3.69 -7.85 -16.89
C GLN A 63 -3.34 -8.39 -15.49
N SER A 64 -3.15 -9.70 -15.39
CA SER A 64 -2.79 -10.35 -14.13
C SER A 64 -1.52 -9.74 -13.54
N GLY A 65 -1.57 -9.37 -12.26
CA GLY A 65 -0.45 -8.75 -11.55
C GLY A 65 -0.28 -7.23 -11.75
N TRP A 66 -1.14 -6.56 -12.53
CA TRP A 66 -1.05 -5.10 -12.78
C TRP A 66 -2.06 -4.26 -12.00
N ASP A 67 -3.15 -4.86 -11.50
CA ASP A 67 -4.19 -4.12 -10.78
C ASP A 67 -3.67 -3.44 -9.49
N THR A 68 -4.28 -2.32 -9.12
CA THR A 68 -3.87 -1.48 -8.00
C THR A 68 -5.09 -1.02 -7.20
N ILE A 69 -4.88 -0.62 -5.94
CA ILE A 69 -5.86 0.11 -5.12
C ILE A 69 -5.61 1.63 -5.16
N ASP A 70 -4.46 2.05 -5.66
CA ASP A 70 -4.01 3.44 -5.72
C ASP A 70 -4.55 4.12 -7.00
N LEU A 71 -5.86 4.04 -7.22
CA LEU A 71 -6.57 4.61 -8.38
C LEU A 71 -7.76 5.50 -7.98
N VAL A 72 -8.23 6.27 -8.95
CA VAL A 72 -9.46 7.06 -8.91
C VAL A 72 -10.33 6.77 -10.11
N LYS A 73 -11.63 7.02 -10.01
CA LYS A 73 -12.58 7.02 -11.13
C LYS A 73 -12.91 8.45 -11.53
N HIS A 74 -12.78 8.77 -12.81
CA HIS A 74 -13.13 10.07 -13.37
C HIS A 74 -13.69 9.88 -14.77
N ASP A 75 -14.87 10.43 -15.03
CA ASP A 75 -15.53 10.41 -16.34
C ASP A 75 -15.63 8.98 -16.93
N GLY A 76 -16.02 8.02 -16.10
CA GLY A 76 -16.16 6.61 -16.48
C GLY A 76 -14.86 5.80 -16.51
N HIS A 77 -13.70 6.45 -16.41
CA HIS A 77 -12.39 5.82 -16.57
C HIS A 77 -11.57 5.79 -15.28
N PHE A 78 -10.61 4.87 -15.22
CA PHE A 78 -9.67 4.75 -14.12
C PHE A 78 -8.35 5.46 -14.38
N TYR A 79 -7.84 6.15 -13.36
CA TYR A 79 -6.56 6.85 -13.41
C TYR A 79 -5.73 6.56 -12.17
N SER A 80 -4.41 6.71 -12.28
CA SER A 80 -3.51 6.66 -11.14
C SER A 80 -3.79 7.81 -10.17
N THR A 81 -3.71 7.54 -8.87
CA THR A 81 -3.70 8.58 -7.82
C THR A 81 -2.41 9.40 -7.81
N LYS A 82 -1.36 8.97 -8.51
CA LYS A 82 -0.03 9.59 -8.43
C LYS A 82 0.08 10.77 -9.39
N PRO A 83 0.77 11.86 -9.00
CA PRO A 83 0.98 12.98 -9.91
C PRO A 83 1.64 12.53 -11.23
N PRO A 84 1.15 13.00 -12.39
CA PRO A 84 1.49 12.44 -13.69
C PRO A 84 2.86 12.83 -14.23
N LEU A 85 3.51 13.87 -13.69
CA LEU A 85 4.80 14.37 -14.20
C LEU A 85 5.87 13.28 -14.24
N LEU A 86 6.11 12.61 -13.10
CA LEU A 86 7.16 11.59 -13.03
C LEU A 86 6.84 10.37 -13.92
N PRO A 87 5.63 9.76 -13.88
CA PRO A 87 5.24 8.73 -14.84
C PRO A 87 5.36 9.17 -16.30
N ARG A 88 5.08 10.43 -16.63
CA ARG A 88 5.23 10.96 -18.00
C ARG A 88 6.69 10.98 -18.45
N ILE A 89 7.61 11.42 -17.59
CA ILE A 89 9.05 11.38 -17.88
C ILE A 89 9.51 9.93 -18.04
N VAL A 90 9.08 9.04 -17.14
CA VAL A 90 9.43 7.61 -17.20
C VAL A 90 8.87 6.93 -18.44
N ALA A 91 7.70 7.34 -18.92
CA ALA A 91 7.16 6.88 -20.19
C ALA A 91 8.08 7.20 -21.38
N GLU A 92 8.74 8.35 -21.40
CA GLU A 92 9.72 8.67 -22.44
C GLU A 92 11.01 7.84 -22.31
N VAL A 93 11.44 7.54 -21.09
CA VAL A 93 12.55 6.60 -20.85
C VAL A 93 12.16 5.20 -21.34
N TYR A 94 10.96 4.71 -21.01
CA TYR A 94 10.47 3.42 -21.48
C TYR A 94 10.37 3.38 -23.01
N ARG A 95 9.84 4.43 -23.65
CA ARG A 95 9.77 4.53 -25.11
C ARG A 95 11.15 4.41 -25.75
N SER A 96 12.17 5.02 -25.14
CA SER A 96 13.56 4.92 -25.58
C SER A 96 14.12 3.50 -25.41
N VAL A 97 13.90 2.87 -24.25
CA VAL A 97 14.29 1.48 -24.00
C VAL A 97 13.65 0.55 -25.03
N LYS A 98 12.34 0.68 -25.27
CA LYS A 98 11.59 -0.11 -26.25
C LYS A 98 12.13 0.09 -27.67
N ALA A 99 12.41 1.33 -28.07
CA ALA A 99 12.93 1.64 -29.40
C ALA A 99 14.34 1.06 -29.65
N ILE A 100 15.20 1.06 -28.63
CA ILE A 100 16.60 0.59 -28.74
C ILE A 100 16.70 -0.94 -28.62
N THR A 101 15.91 -1.54 -27.73
CA THR A 101 16.09 -2.95 -27.33
C THR A 101 14.97 -3.89 -27.82
N GLY A 102 13.82 -3.35 -28.25
CA GLY A 102 12.61 -4.12 -28.53
C GLY A 102 11.89 -4.65 -27.29
N LEU A 103 12.42 -4.45 -26.08
CA LEU A 103 11.82 -4.94 -24.85
C LEU A 103 10.54 -4.19 -24.49
N THR A 104 9.53 -4.92 -24.00
CA THR A 104 8.23 -4.35 -23.61
C THR A 104 7.90 -4.62 -22.16
N LEU A 105 7.11 -3.73 -21.54
CA LEU A 105 6.70 -3.86 -20.14
C LEU A 105 5.87 -5.12 -19.85
N LEU A 106 5.13 -5.67 -20.82
CA LEU A 106 4.32 -6.87 -20.62
C LEU A 106 5.12 -8.17 -20.80
N LYS A 107 6.00 -8.22 -21.80
CA LYS A 107 6.77 -9.45 -22.10
C LYS A 107 8.08 -9.54 -21.32
N ASN A 108 8.66 -8.40 -20.94
CA ASN A 108 9.99 -8.29 -20.36
C ASN A 108 9.98 -7.41 -19.10
N SER A 109 8.93 -7.53 -18.28
CA SER A 109 8.64 -6.65 -17.14
C SER A 109 9.87 -6.44 -16.24
N GLU A 110 10.54 -7.53 -15.86
CA GLU A 110 11.72 -7.45 -15.00
C GLU A 110 12.87 -6.64 -15.63
N ALA A 111 13.26 -6.97 -16.86
CA ALA A 111 14.37 -6.29 -17.53
C ALA A 111 14.08 -4.80 -17.74
N VAL A 112 12.88 -4.46 -18.23
CA VAL A 112 12.49 -3.08 -18.52
C VAL A 112 12.43 -2.25 -17.24
N THR A 113 11.75 -2.74 -16.19
CA THR A 113 11.66 -2.03 -14.91
C THR A 113 13.03 -1.83 -14.27
N ARG A 114 13.92 -2.85 -14.28
CA ARG A 114 15.28 -2.73 -13.73
C ARG A 114 16.12 -1.68 -14.47
N ILE A 115 16.11 -1.68 -15.80
CA ILE A 115 16.83 -0.66 -16.59
C ILE A 115 16.34 0.75 -16.21
N ILE A 116 15.02 0.95 -16.19
CA ILE A 116 14.43 2.27 -15.89
C ILE A 116 14.76 2.69 -14.45
N LEU A 117 14.55 1.81 -13.46
CA LEU A 117 14.78 2.11 -12.04
C LEU A 117 16.26 2.42 -11.75
N PHE A 118 17.19 1.78 -12.45
CA PHE A 118 18.60 2.16 -12.38
C PHE A 118 18.81 3.63 -12.76
N PHE A 119 18.23 4.08 -13.88
CA PHE A 119 18.40 5.45 -14.38
C PHE A 119 17.63 6.51 -13.59
N ILE A 120 16.47 6.18 -13.00
CA ILE A 120 15.64 7.18 -12.30
C ILE A 120 15.86 7.22 -10.79
N ASN A 121 16.33 6.13 -10.19
CA ASN A 121 16.59 6.06 -8.74
C ASN A 121 18.08 5.95 -8.41
N ILE A 122 18.74 4.88 -8.87
CA ILE A 122 20.07 4.50 -8.39
C ILE A 122 21.12 5.50 -8.86
N LEU A 123 21.15 5.81 -10.15
CA LEU A 123 22.12 6.72 -10.73
C LEU A 123 21.97 8.15 -10.17
N PRO A 124 20.75 8.76 -10.13
CA PRO A 124 20.56 10.06 -9.50
C PRO A 124 20.94 10.08 -8.02
N MET A 125 20.56 9.06 -7.24
CA MET A 125 20.96 8.99 -5.84
C MET A 125 22.48 8.90 -5.68
N THR A 126 23.17 8.15 -6.53
CA THR A 126 24.63 8.04 -6.50
C THR A 126 25.31 9.39 -6.77
N ILE A 127 24.81 10.16 -7.74
CA ILE A 127 25.28 11.53 -8.00
C ILE A 127 25.00 12.44 -6.81
N ALA A 128 23.81 12.31 -6.20
CA ALA A 128 23.42 13.09 -5.02
C ALA A 128 24.36 12.83 -3.83
N LEU A 129 24.67 11.56 -3.56
CA LEU A 129 25.64 11.16 -2.53
C LEU A 129 27.03 11.72 -2.82
N TRP A 130 27.50 11.66 -4.07
CA TRP A 130 28.78 12.25 -4.46
C TRP A 130 28.85 13.76 -4.16
N MET A 131 27.79 14.51 -4.48
CA MET A 131 27.70 15.93 -4.18
C MET A 131 27.67 16.21 -2.67
N MET A 132 26.97 15.38 -1.90
CA MET A 132 26.91 15.47 -0.44
C MET A 132 28.25 15.15 0.21
N PHE A 133 28.98 14.15 -0.28
CA PHE A 133 30.34 13.85 0.20
C PHE A 133 31.26 15.05 -0.01
N GLY A 134 31.11 15.76 -1.12
CA GLY A 134 31.81 17.03 -1.35
C GLY A 134 31.47 18.09 -0.29
N LEU A 135 30.21 18.22 0.14
CA LEU A 135 29.85 19.11 1.24
C LEU A 135 30.43 18.66 2.58
N ILE A 136 30.30 17.37 2.90
CA ILE A 136 30.83 16.77 4.13
C ILE A 136 32.34 17.02 4.23
N GLN A 137 33.08 16.81 3.14
CA GLN A 137 34.52 17.05 3.09
C GLN A 137 34.89 18.52 3.37
N ARG A 138 34.08 19.46 2.89
CA ARG A 138 34.36 20.90 3.05
C ARG A 138 33.93 21.47 4.40
N HIS A 139 32.90 20.91 5.01
CA HIS A 139 32.29 21.47 6.23
C HIS A 139 32.55 20.63 7.50
N CYS A 140 33.04 19.39 7.36
CA CYS A 140 33.45 18.56 8.50
C CYS A 140 34.97 18.59 8.69
N GLU A 141 35.41 18.99 9.88
CA GLU A 141 36.81 19.30 10.18
C GLU A 141 37.66 18.06 10.52
N ASN A 142 37.04 16.91 10.81
CA ASN A 142 37.75 15.70 11.23
C ASN A 142 37.39 14.47 10.40
N ALA A 143 38.38 13.60 10.19
CA ALA A 143 38.24 12.41 9.35
C ALA A 143 37.15 11.45 9.83
N PHE A 144 37.00 11.25 11.15
CA PHE A 144 35.95 10.39 11.69
C PHE A 144 34.56 10.89 11.30
N GLY A 145 34.27 12.17 11.52
CA GLY A 145 32.99 12.78 11.15
C GLY A 145 32.72 12.68 9.65
N GLN A 146 33.74 12.89 8.82
CA GLN A 146 33.62 12.73 7.37
C GLN A 146 33.21 11.30 6.98
N TYR A 147 33.93 10.28 7.46
CA TYR A 147 33.62 8.88 7.18
C TYR A 147 32.26 8.47 7.77
N PHE A 148 31.97 8.89 9.00
CA PHE A 148 30.73 8.56 9.69
C PHE A 148 29.51 9.12 8.96
N LEU A 149 29.51 10.41 8.61
CA LEU A 149 28.38 11.04 7.93
C LEU A 149 28.18 10.48 6.51
N ALA A 150 29.27 10.24 5.80
CA ALA A 150 29.23 9.62 4.47
C ALA A 150 28.66 8.19 4.54
N ALA A 151 29.12 7.38 5.49
CA ALA A 151 28.60 6.03 5.70
C ALA A 151 27.14 6.04 6.15
N ALA A 152 26.77 6.92 7.09
CA ALA A 152 25.41 7.03 7.60
C ALA A 152 24.43 7.38 6.48
N MET A 153 24.73 8.41 5.69
CA MET A 153 23.85 8.83 4.59
C MET A 153 23.71 7.75 3.51
N THR A 154 24.77 7.01 3.22
CA THR A 154 24.81 5.99 2.16
C THR A 154 24.09 4.71 2.56
N TRP A 155 24.28 4.26 3.80
CA TRP A 155 23.93 2.90 4.20
C TRP A 155 22.87 2.82 5.29
N ALA A 156 22.76 3.85 6.13
CA ALA A 156 21.99 3.79 7.38
C ALA A 156 20.74 4.69 7.35
N THR A 157 20.20 4.96 6.17
CA THR A 157 18.95 5.73 6.03
C THR A 157 17.88 4.91 5.32
N LEU A 158 16.63 5.16 5.67
CA LEU A 158 15.46 4.49 5.08
C LEU A 158 15.16 4.93 3.63
N LEU A 159 16.05 5.70 2.98
CA LEU A 159 16.00 5.91 1.53
C LEU A 159 16.44 4.65 0.76
N VAL A 160 17.36 3.86 1.34
CA VAL A 160 17.96 2.69 0.69
C VAL A 160 16.92 1.69 0.18
N PRO A 161 15.91 1.27 0.97
CA PRO A 161 14.86 0.36 0.50
C PRO A 161 14.07 0.86 -0.71
N PHE A 162 13.95 2.17 -0.90
CA PHE A 162 13.12 2.74 -1.98
C PHE A 162 13.82 2.74 -3.33
N LEU A 163 15.15 2.57 -3.39
CA LEU A 163 15.90 2.67 -4.64
C LEU A 163 15.53 1.59 -5.66
N THR A 164 14.97 0.47 -5.20
CA THR A 164 14.61 -0.68 -6.04
C THR A 164 13.16 -0.71 -6.53
N VAL A 165 12.37 0.35 -6.26
CA VAL A 165 10.95 0.42 -6.64
C VAL A 165 10.57 1.75 -7.27
N PHE A 166 9.49 1.81 -8.08
CA PHE A 166 9.07 3.06 -8.68
C PHE A 166 8.33 3.94 -7.66
N ASN A 167 9.00 4.99 -7.21
CA ASN A 167 8.51 5.90 -6.19
C ASN A 167 8.98 7.34 -6.48
N ASN A 168 8.31 8.32 -5.90
CA ASN A 168 8.69 9.74 -6.00
C ASN A 168 9.67 10.16 -4.90
N HIS A 169 9.80 9.40 -3.80
CA HIS A 169 10.59 9.78 -2.63
C HIS A 169 12.09 9.81 -2.89
N THR A 170 12.63 8.81 -3.60
CA THR A 170 14.05 8.77 -3.98
C THR A 170 14.39 9.85 -5.00
N VAL A 171 13.49 10.08 -5.97
CA VAL A 171 13.64 11.15 -6.97
C VAL A 171 13.59 12.51 -6.29
N GLY A 172 12.57 12.77 -5.47
CA GLY A 172 12.42 14.00 -4.70
C GLY A 172 13.63 14.28 -3.80
N ALA A 173 14.09 13.28 -3.05
CA ALA A 173 15.28 13.40 -2.20
C ALA A 173 16.56 13.69 -3.00
N SER A 174 16.78 13.01 -4.14
CA SER A 174 17.97 13.21 -4.98
C SER A 174 18.02 14.63 -5.55
N PHE A 175 16.89 15.11 -6.08
CA PHE A 175 16.83 16.45 -6.66
C PHE A 175 16.84 17.55 -5.60
N LEU A 176 16.31 17.29 -4.40
CA LEU A 176 16.49 18.17 -3.26
C LEU A 176 17.96 18.27 -2.83
N ILE A 177 18.71 17.17 -2.85
CA ILE A 177 20.14 17.20 -2.56
C ILE A 177 20.87 18.08 -3.59
N TYR A 178 20.55 17.95 -4.88
CA TYR A 178 21.14 18.80 -5.91
C TYR A 178 20.89 20.29 -5.64
N SER A 179 19.64 20.67 -5.36
CA SER A 179 19.29 22.05 -5.07
C SER A 179 19.88 22.54 -3.76
N LEU A 180 19.95 21.68 -2.73
CA LEU A 180 20.53 22.00 -1.43
C LEU A 180 22.03 22.25 -1.54
N VAL A 181 22.76 21.40 -2.28
CA VAL A 181 24.20 21.60 -2.54
C VAL A 181 24.43 22.89 -3.28
N MET A 182 23.66 23.17 -4.36
CA MET A 182 23.77 24.44 -5.09
C MET A 182 23.44 25.64 -4.20
N GLY A 183 22.37 25.54 -3.40
CA GLY A 183 21.94 26.57 -2.46
C GLY A 183 23.00 26.89 -1.42
N ILE A 184 23.61 25.87 -0.80
CA ILE A 184 24.73 26.04 0.15
C ILE A 184 25.92 26.67 -0.54
N SER A 185 26.26 26.21 -1.75
CA SER A 185 27.36 26.75 -2.52
C SER A 185 27.17 28.25 -2.86
N ILE A 186 25.94 28.68 -3.12
CA ILE A 186 25.60 30.10 -3.38
C ILE A 186 25.57 30.92 -2.07
N LEU A 187 24.87 30.42 -1.05
CA LEU A 187 24.53 31.18 0.16
C LEU A 187 25.67 31.20 1.17
N ALA A 188 26.29 30.05 1.44
CA ALA A 188 27.29 29.87 2.48
C ALA A 188 28.73 29.88 1.94
N GLU A 189 28.97 29.35 0.74
CA GLU A 189 30.31 29.34 0.12
C GLU A 189 30.53 30.52 -0.84
N GLU A 190 29.51 31.35 -1.07
CA GLU A 190 29.55 32.56 -1.92
C GLU A 190 30.06 32.33 -3.35
N LYS A 191 29.89 31.12 -3.86
CA LYS A 191 30.23 30.77 -5.24
C LYS A 191 29.10 31.17 -6.17
N VAL A 192 29.07 32.45 -6.52
CA VAL A 192 28.05 33.07 -7.35
C VAL A 192 28.32 32.79 -8.84
N ALA A 193 27.48 31.97 -9.46
CA ALA A 193 27.52 31.74 -10.91
C ALA A 193 26.10 31.49 -11.43
N SER A 194 25.76 32.07 -12.58
CA SER A 194 24.42 32.00 -13.19
C SER A 194 23.88 30.57 -13.30
N TRP A 195 24.70 29.64 -13.78
CA TRP A 195 24.30 28.24 -13.93
C TRP A 195 23.91 27.57 -12.60
N ARG A 196 24.49 27.99 -11.47
CA ARG A 196 24.14 27.44 -10.14
C ARG A 196 22.72 27.86 -9.74
N PHE A 197 22.32 29.09 -10.03
CA PHE A 197 20.94 29.54 -9.80
C PHE A 197 19.96 28.78 -10.69
N ALA A 198 20.31 28.55 -11.96
CA ALA A 198 19.48 27.79 -12.89
C ALA A 198 19.29 26.34 -12.41
N VAL A 199 20.39 25.64 -12.11
CA VAL A 199 20.34 24.25 -11.61
C VAL A 199 19.62 24.19 -10.27
N CYS A 200 19.86 25.13 -9.36
CA CYS A 200 19.20 25.20 -8.06
C CYS A 200 17.68 25.36 -8.21
N GLY A 201 17.21 26.28 -9.07
CA GLY A 201 15.79 26.48 -9.33
C GLY A 201 15.12 25.29 -9.99
N LEU A 202 15.74 24.77 -11.05
CA LEU A 202 15.27 23.59 -11.78
C LEU A 202 15.10 22.38 -10.85
N THR A 203 16.14 22.06 -10.08
CA THR A 203 16.15 20.86 -9.22
C THR A 203 15.28 21.03 -7.98
N ALA A 204 15.22 22.23 -7.38
CA ALA A 204 14.33 22.49 -6.25
C ALA A 204 12.86 22.34 -6.65
N ALA A 205 12.47 22.93 -7.77
CA ALA A 205 11.10 22.85 -8.25
C ALA A 205 10.74 21.44 -8.73
N PHE A 206 11.67 20.70 -9.33
CA PHE A 206 11.43 19.28 -9.64
C PHE A 206 11.27 18.43 -8.37
N ALA A 207 12.03 18.71 -7.30
CA ALA A 207 11.80 18.07 -6.01
C ALA A 207 10.40 18.37 -5.45
N VAL A 208 9.92 19.62 -5.53
CA VAL A 208 8.54 20.01 -5.15
C VAL A 208 7.49 19.24 -5.95
N CYS A 209 7.69 19.09 -7.26
CA CYS A 209 6.73 18.38 -8.12
C CYS A 209 6.64 16.88 -7.82
N ASN A 210 7.68 16.30 -7.18
CA ASN A 210 7.72 14.91 -6.75
C ASN A 210 7.32 14.75 -5.27
N GLU A 211 7.55 15.76 -4.43
CA GLU A 211 7.20 15.79 -3.01
C GLU A 211 6.42 17.07 -2.70
N LEU A 212 5.08 17.00 -2.71
CA LEU A 212 4.24 18.17 -2.46
C LEU A 212 4.59 18.90 -1.14
N PRO A 213 4.88 18.21 -0.01
CA PRO A 213 5.33 18.88 1.21
C PRO A 213 6.64 19.67 1.04
N ALA A 214 7.48 19.34 0.05
CA ALA A 214 8.70 20.08 -0.25
C ALA A 214 8.44 21.47 -0.86
N ALA A 215 7.19 21.83 -1.17
CA ALA A 215 6.83 23.21 -1.51
C ALA A 215 7.30 24.22 -0.44
N ALA A 216 7.23 23.85 0.84
CA ALA A 216 7.77 24.65 1.93
C ALA A 216 9.29 24.87 1.79
N TYR A 217 10.04 23.85 1.37
CA TYR A 217 11.48 23.97 1.09
C TYR A 217 11.74 24.91 -0.09
N GLY A 218 10.99 24.78 -1.18
CA GLY A 218 11.11 25.67 -2.33
C GLY A 218 10.93 27.15 -1.96
N LEU A 219 9.93 27.45 -1.12
CA LEU A 219 9.69 28.80 -0.60
C LEU A 219 10.83 29.30 0.28
N VAL A 220 11.30 28.49 1.24
CA VAL A 220 12.43 28.85 2.12
C VAL A 220 13.66 29.17 1.30
N LEU A 221 14.00 28.30 0.35
CA LEU A 221 15.17 28.49 -0.51
C LEU A 221 15.04 29.75 -1.36
N PHE A 222 13.86 29.99 -1.94
CA PHE A 222 13.56 31.21 -2.69
C PHE A 222 13.77 32.46 -1.82
N PHE A 223 13.23 32.49 -0.60
CA PHE A 223 13.38 33.66 0.28
C PHE A 223 14.82 33.88 0.74
N LEU A 224 15.58 32.81 0.99
CA LEU A 224 17.01 32.92 1.31
C LEU A 224 17.80 33.48 0.11
N LEU A 225 17.52 33.01 -1.10
CA LEU A 225 18.20 33.45 -2.31
C LEU A 225 17.80 34.87 -2.71
N VAL A 226 16.52 35.23 -2.69
CA VAL A 226 16.05 36.58 -3.06
C VAL A 226 16.58 37.63 -2.09
N ARG A 227 16.71 37.28 -0.80
CA ARG A 227 17.25 38.20 0.22
C ARG A 227 18.73 38.51 0.02
N LYS A 228 19.52 37.57 -0.51
CA LYS A 228 20.97 37.77 -0.74
C LYS A 228 21.30 38.17 -2.18
N TYR A 229 20.61 37.61 -3.17
CA TYR A 229 20.86 37.74 -4.60
C TYR A 229 19.56 37.92 -5.41
N PRO A 230 18.83 39.05 -5.23
CA PRO A 230 17.50 39.23 -5.81
C PRO A 230 17.50 39.15 -7.34
N ARG A 231 18.48 39.80 -8.00
CA ARG A 231 18.54 39.86 -9.47
C ARG A 231 18.65 38.46 -10.09
N GLN A 232 19.66 37.69 -9.68
CA GLN A 232 19.91 36.33 -10.18
C GLN A 232 18.77 35.38 -9.81
N THR A 233 18.15 35.57 -8.64
CA THR A 233 17.01 34.76 -8.22
C THR A 233 15.83 34.97 -9.17
N TRP A 234 15.46 36.23 -9.45
CA TRP A 234 14.34 36.52 -10.34
C TRP A 234 14.64 36.24 -11.81
N SER A 235 15.84 36.54 -12.31
CA SER A 235 16.14 36.42 -13.73
C SER A 235 16.62 35.03 -14.16
N ILE A 236 16.99 34.15 -13.22
CA ILE A 236 17.55 32.82 -13.54
C ILE A 236 16.89 31.71 -12.74
N PHE A 237 16.91 31.78 -11.40
CA PHE A 237 16.33 30.72 -10.55
C PHE A 237 14.84 30.54 -10.83
N VAL A 238 14.07 31.64 -10.87
CA VAL A 238 12.61 31.58 -11.09
C VAL A 238 12.27 31.03 -12.48
N PRO A 239 12.81 31.53 -13.60
CA PRO A 239 12.58 30.93 -14.91
C PRO A 239 12.93 29.44 -14.98
N ALA A 240 14.04 29.02 -14.37
CA ALA A 240 14.42 27.62 -14.33
C ALA A 240 13.47 26.77 -13.48
N ALA A 241 12.97 27.30 -12.36
CA ALA A 241 11.98 26.65 -11.51
C ALA A 241 10.60 26.52 -12.17
N LEU A 242 10.23 27.47 -13.04
CA LEU A 242 8.95 27.45 -13.76
C LEU A 242 8.87 26.31 -14.78
N VAL A 243 9.99 25.76 -15.26
CA VAL A 243 9.98 24.63 -16.21
C VAL A 243 9.31 23.37 -15.61
N PRO A 244 9.79 22.78 -14.50
CA PRO A 244 9.16 21.60 -13.91
C PRO A 244 7.77 21.90 -13.35
N ILE A 245 7.53 23.12 -12.83
CA ILE A 245 6.19 23.53 -12.37
C ILE A 245 5.21 23.57 -13.56
N GLY A 246 5.61 24.16 -14.69
CA GLY A 246 4.79 24.20 -15.90
C GLY A 246 4.50 22.80 -16.43
N LEU A 247 5.50 21.93 -16.47
CA LEU A 247 5.31 20.52 -16.86
C LEU A 247 4.40 19.76 -15.88
N PHE A 248 4.51 20.04 -14.57
CA PHE A 248 3.61 19.47 -13.57
C PHE A 248 2.16 19.91 -13.83
N MET A 249 1.92 21.20 -14.07
CA MET A 249 0.57 21.71 -14.36
C MET A 249 0.03 21.14 -15.68
N LEU A 250 0.85 21.10 -16.74
CA LEU A 250 0.49 20.58 -18.05
C LEU A 250 0.11 19.09 -17.99
N THR A 251 0.93 18.28 -17.33
CA THR A 251 0.66 16.84 -17.20
C THR A 251 -0.56 16.56 -16.33
N ASN A 252 -0.82 17.37 -15.29
CA ASN A 252 -2.08 17.28 -14.55
C ASN A 252 -3.28 17.67 -15.41
N TYR A 253 -3.19 18.74 -16.18
CA TYR A 253 -4.25 19.16 -17.09
C TYR A 253 -4.60 18.05 -18.11
N HIS A 254 -3.60 17.39 -18.68
CA HIS A 254 -3.83 16.26 -19.59
C HIS A 254 -4.44 15.02 -18.91
N ALA A 255 -4.16 14.81 -17.62
CA ALA A 255 -4.67 13.64 -16.91
C ALA A 255 -6.04 13.86 -16.26
N THR A 256 -6.33 15.08 -15.79
CA THR A 256 -7.51 15.37 -14.96
C THR A 256 -8.49 16.35 -15.60
N GLY A 257 -8.15 16.96 -16.74
CA GLY A 257 -8.89 18.08 -17.32
C GLY A 257 -8.71 19.41 -16.57
N GLY A 258 -7.88 19.45 -15.51
CA GLY A 258 -7.63 20.65 -14.70
C GLY A 258 -6.25 20.65 -14.04
N TRP A 259 -5.94 21.69 -13.26
CA TRP A 259 -4.60 21.81 -12.66
C TRP A 259 -4.45 21.09 -11.31
N LYS A 260 -5.56 20.65 -10.72
CA LYS A 260 -5.57 19.92 -9.45
C LYS A 260 -5.20 18.45 -9.71
N PRO A 261 -4.13 17.91 -9.08
CA PRO A 261 -3.77 16.51 -9.22
C PRO A 261 -4.81 15.60 -8.58
N PHE A 262 -5.02 14.39 -9.14
CA PHE A 262 -5.95 13.41 -8.59
C PHE A 262 -5.70 13.10 -7.11
N TYR A 263 -4.43 13.08 -6.69
CA TYR A 263 -4.06 12.91 -5.28
C TYR A 263 -4.80 13.85 -4.31
N MET A 264 -5.11 15.08 -4.73
CA MET A 264 -5.80 16.09 -3.91
C MET A 264 -7.34 15.95 -3.92
N TYR A 265 -7.89 14.97 -4.61
CA TYR A 265 -9.32 14.62 -4.57
C TYR A 265 -9.63 13.54 -3.52
N TYR A 266 -8.67 13.22 -2.65
CA TYR A 266 -8.88 12.27 -1.58
C TYR A 266 -10.12 12.61 -0.74
N GLY A 267 -10.96 11.62 -0.47
CA GLY A 267 -12.24 11.78 0.24
C GLY A 267 -13.46 12.12 -0.63
N THR A 268 -13.26 12.45 -1.91
CA THR A 268 -14.35 12.77 -2.85
C THR A 268 -14.90 11.52 -3.57
N GLU A 269 -15.93 11.70 -4.40
CA GLU A 269 -16.52 10.68 -5.28
C GLU A 269 -15.49 10.03 -6.22
N LYS A 270 -14.40 10.74 -6.57
CA LYS A 270 -13.32 10.16 -7.37
C LYS A 270 -12.60 9.01 -6.66
N TYR A 271 -12.54 9.04 -5.33
CA TYR A 271 -11.95 7.99 -4.50
C TYR A 271 -12.98 7.01 -3.98
N ARG A 272 -14.22 7.47 -3.74
CA ARG A 272 -15.31 6.70 -3.12
C ARG A 272 -16.33 6.35 -4.19
N PHE A 273 -16.09 5.25 -4.89
CA PHE A 273 -16.95 4.78 -5.99
C PHE A 273 -17.18 3.27 -5.89
N ILE A 274 -18.26 2.81 -6.49
CA ILE A 274 -18.54 1.40 -6.75
C ILE A 274 -18.37 1.16 -8.25
N HIS A 275 -17.73 0.05 -8.62
CA HIS A 275 -17.59 -0.38 -10.00
C HIS A 275 -17.77 -1.88 -10.10
N GLU A 276 -18.70 -2.32 -10.96
CA GLU A 276 -19.03 -3.74 -11.13
C GLU A 276 -19.37 -4.38 -9.77
N GLY A 277 -20.22 -3.70 -9.00
CA GLY A 277 -20.56 -4.09 -7.63
C GLY A 277 -19.41 -4.02 -6.59
N LYS A 278 -18.18 -3.63 -6.95
CA LYS A 278 -17.04 -3.57 -6.01
C LYS A 278 -16.83 -2.15 -5.49
N PRO A 279 -16.92 -1.92 -4.17
CA PRO A 279 -16.52 -0.64 -3.59
C PRO A 279 -15.00 -0.47 -3.71
N SER A 280 -14.56 0.77 -3.94
CA SER A 280 -13.15 1.10 -3.90
C SER A 280 -12.56 0.86 -2.50
N TYR A 281 -11.26 0.56 -2.44
CA TYR A 281 -10.55 0.37 -1.17
C TYR A 281 -10.75 1.54 -0.20
N TRP A 282 -10.79 2.77 -0.72
CA TRP A 282 -10.89 4.00 0.06
C TRP A 282 -12.30 4.28 0.61
N MET A 283 -13.31 3.47 0.27
CA MET A 283 -14.60 3.51 0.97
C MET A 283 -14.52 2.87 2.35
N ASN A 284 -13.68 1.83 2.50
CA ASN A 284 -13.48 1.09 3.74
C ASN A 284 -11.99 0.69 3.84
N PRO A 285 -11.09 1.63 4.19
CA PRO A 285 -9.66 1.32 4.30
C PRO A 285 -9.40 0.21 5.32
N GLN A 286 -8.29 -0.50 5.17
CA GLN A 286 -7.97 -1.70 5.94
C GLN A 286 -6.66 -1.55 6.71
N GLY A 287 -6.50 -2.31 7.78
CA GLY A 287 -5.22 -2.37 8.48
C GLY A 287 -4.80 -1.03 9.10
N ILE A 288 -3.53 -0.67 8.86
CA ILE A 288 -2.89 0.57 9.32
C ILE A 288 -3.55 1.84 8.75
N ASP A 289 -4.31 1.72 7.66
CA ASP A 289 -4.99 2.86 7.00
C ASP A 289 -6.32 3.25 7.69
N GLN A 290 -6.78 2.53 8.74
CA GLN A 290 -8.07 2.77 9.41
C GLN A 290 -8.09 3.92 10.43
N ALA A 291 -6.97 4.61 10.66
CA ALA A 291 -6.86 5.76 11.57
C ALA A 291 -7.53 5.57 12.96
N LYS A 292 -7.27 4.43 13.62
CA LYS A 292 -7.92 4.06 14.90
C LYS A 292 -7.34 4.74 16.15
N GLU A 293 -6.31 5.54 15.99
CA GLU A 293 -5.45 5.95 17.10
C GLU A 293 -5.71 7.37 17.57
N SER A 294 -5.28 7.70 18.79
CA SER A 294 -5.25 9.08 19.25
C SER A 294 -4.12 9.87 18.56
N PRO A 295 -4.24 11.21 18.45
CA PRO A 295 -3.14 12.04 17.93
C PRO A 295 -1.80 11.83 18.66
N LEU A 296 -1.85 11.58 19.97
CA LEU A 296 -0.65 11.35 20.79
C LEU A 296 0.01 10.02 20.46
N THR A 297 -0.79 8.96 20.30
CA THR A 297 -0.30 7.63 19.88
C THR A 297 0.34 7.72 18.50
N TYR A 298 -0.31 8.43 17.56
CA TYR A 298 0.21 8.66 16.23
C TYR A 298 1.55 9.40 16.24
N PHE A 299 1.66 10.48 17.01
CA PHE A 299 2.90 11.22 17.19
C PHE A 299 4.02 10.37 17.81
N LEU A 300 3.71 9.57 18.83
CA LEU A 300 4.66 8.66 19.46
C LEU A 300 5.19 7.64 18.44
N HIS A 301 4.31 7.05 17.64
CA HIS A 301 4.70 6.10 16.61
C HIS A 301 5.42 6.73 15.42
N CYS A 302 5.21 8.02 15.14
CA CYS A 302 5.99 8.75 14.15
C CYS A 302 7.40 9.14 14.64
N THR A 303 7.62 9.24 15.95
CA THR A 303 8.89 9.71 16.53
C THR A 303 9.78 8.57 17.03
N VAL A 304 9.28 7.75 17.96
CA VAL A 304 10.05 6.70 18.64
C VAL A 304 9.40 5.31 18.61
N GLY A 305 8.17 5.19 18.12
CA GLY A 305 7.47 3.91 18.03
C GLY A 305 7.75 3.15 16.74
N HIS A 306 6.76 2.44 16.22
CA HIS A 306 6.96 1.45 15.15
C HIS A 306 7.42 2.03 13.81
N HIS A 307 6.99 3.23 13.44
CA HIS A 307 7.46 3.98 12.26
C HIS A 307 8.35 5.16 12.68
N GLY A 308 8.94 5.10 13.87
CA GLY A 308 9.61 6.24 14.49
C GLY A 308 10.89 6.65 13.76
N ILE A 309 11.03 7.95 13.45
CA ILE A 309 12.25 8.51 12.84
C ILE A 309 13.49 8.18 13.69
N LEU A 310 13.36 8.27 15.02
CA LEU A 310 14.48 8.06 15.96
C LEU A 310 14.69 6.60 16.33
N SER A 311 13.65 5.77 16.30
CA SER A 311 13.76 4.35 16.64
C SER A 311 14.24 3.50 15.47
N LEU A 312 13.77 3.80 14.26
CA LEU A 312 14.24 3.13 13.03
C LEU A 312 15.53 3.74 12.47
N THR A 313 15.85 5.00 12.80
CA THR A 313 17.15 5.59 12.42
C THR A 313 17.79 6.35 13.59
N PRO A 314 18.26 5.62 14.64
CA PRO A 314 18.86 6.23 15.83
C PRO A 314 20.02 7.20 15.60
N VAL A 315 20.69 7.17 14.44
CA VAL A 315 21.68 8.22 14.08
C VAL A 315 21.07 9.62 14.16
N PHE A 316 19.78 9.80 13.88
CA PHE A 316 19.11 11.10 13.97
C PHE A 316 18.88 11.60 15.41
N VAL A 317 19.21 10.81 16.44
CA VAL A 317 19.37 11.36 17.81
C VAL A 317 20.48 12.42 17.82
N LEU A 318 21.55 12.22 17.05
CA LEU A 318 22.62 13.22 16.91
C LEU A 318 22.13 14.51 16.24
N THR A 319 21.17 14.41 15.31
CA THR A 319 20.51 15.57 14.69
C THR A 319 19.78 16.39 15.74
N VAL A 320 18.96 15.73 16.58
CA VAL A 320 18.22 16.40 17.66
C VAL A 320 19.18 17.04 18.67
N LEU A 321 20.20 16.30 19.12
CA LEU A 321 21.20 16.82 20.07
C LEU A 321 21.93 18.05 19.51
N SER A 322 22.28 18.03 18.22
CA SER A 322 22.93 19.16 17.56
C SER A 322 22.00 20.38 17.46
N TRP A 323 20.73 20.20 17.07
CA TRP A 323 19.75 21.29 17.02
C TRP A 323 19.48 21.92 18.39
N LEU A 324 19.39 21.12 19.44
CA LEU A 324 19.25 21.61 20.83
C LEU A 324 20.51 22.36 21.31
N SER A 325 21.68 22.04 20.75
CA SER A 325 22.95 22.67 21.07
C SER A 325 23.19 23.95 20.25
N VAL A 326 22.27 24.94 20.35
CA VAL A 326 22.24 26.17 19.52
C VAL A 326 23.59 26.88 19.45
N GLY A 327 24.35 26.92 20.55
CA GLY A 327 25.67 27.53 20.59
C GLY A 327 26.69 26.92 19.62
N LEU A 328 26.54 25.66 19.22
CA LEU A 328 27.45 24.97 18.30
C LEU A 328 27.27 25.39 16.84
N TRP A 329 26.06 25.81 16.45
CA TRP A 329 25.73 26.06 15.04
C TRP A 329 25.29 27.49 14.74
N TRP A 330 24.99 28.30 15.74
CA TRP A 330 24.53 29.68 15.53
C TRP A 330 25.53 30.56 14.75
N LYS A 331 26.84 30.32 14.97
CA LYS A 331 27.93 31.02 14.27
C LYS A 331 28.45 30.26 13.04
N ASN A 332 27.88 29.09 12.72
CA ASN A 332 28.29 28.29 11.58
C ASN A 332 27.76 28.90 10.26
N SER A 333 28.53 28.80 9.17
CA SER A 333 28.12 29.27 7.83
C SER A 333 26.84 28.60 7.33
N LEU A 334 26.51 27.40 7.83
CA LEU A 334 25.30 26.64 7.52
C LEU A 334 24.11 26.99 8.43
N ARG A 335 24.17 28.07 9.23
CA ARG A 335 23.08 28.47 10.16
C ARG A 335 21.70 28.48 9.50
N SER A 336 21.58 29.05 8.31
CA SER A 336 20.30 29.11 7.59
C SER A 336 19.76 27.72 7.24
N ILE A 337 20.64 26.76 6.99
CA ILE A 337 20.30 25.36 6.69
C ILE A 337 19.83 24.63 7.96
N HIS A 338 20.44 24.90 9.12
CA HIS A 338 19.95 24.37 10.40
C HIS A 338 18.55 24.88 10.71
N ILE A 339 18.31 26.19 10.57
CA ILE A 339 17.00 26.81 10.79
C ILE A 339 15.97 26.22 9.80
N ALA A 340 16.32 26.11 8.52
CA ALA A 340 15.47 25.50 7.51
C ALA A 340 15.13 24.04 7.86
N GLY A 341 16.12 23.24 8.26
CA GLY A 341 15.93 21.83 8.64
C GLY A 341 14.96 21.67 9.82
N ILE A 342 15.13 22.46 10.87
CA ILE A 342 14.22 22.47 12.04
C ILE A 342 12.80 22.84 11.59
N MET A 343 12.68 23.97 10.90
CA MET A 343 11.39 24.52 10.49
C MET A 343 10.64 23.58 9.54
N LEU A 344 11.31 23.02 8.54
CA LEU A 344 10.71 22.09 7.59
C LEU A 344 10.29 20.78 8.27
N THR A 345 11.10 20.26 9.20
CA THR A 345 10.74 19.08 10.00
C THR A 345 9.47 19.35 10.80
N ALA A 346 9.36 20.51 11.45
CA ALA A 346 8.18 20.91 12.21
C ALA A 346 6.94 21.12 11.32
N ILE A 347 7.08 21.80 10.18
CA ILE A 347 5.97 22.05 9.24
C ILE A 347 5.41 20.73 8.72
N VAL A 348 6.27 19.83 8.24
CA VAL A 348 5.85 18.58 7.62
C VAL A 348 5.23 17.67 8.66
N LEU A 349 5.89 17.47 9.80
CA LEU A 349 5.34 16.66 10.89
C LEU A 349 4.01 17.23 11.38
N GLY A 350 3.95 18.54 11.63
CA GLY A 350 2.73 19.23 12.05
C GLY A 350 1.58 19.07 11.07
N PHE A 351 1.82 19.22 9.77
CA PHE A 351 0.80 19.01 8.73
C PHE A 351 0.23 17.58 8.76
N TYR A 352 1.06 16.55 8.91
CA TYR A 352 0.56 15.18 8.99
C TYR A 352 -0.14 14.87 10.31
N MET A 353 0.22 15.56 11.41
CA MET A 353 -0.54 15.48 12.66
C MET A 353 -1.96 16.05 12.52
N THR A 354 -2.23 16.97 11.59
CA THR A 354 -3.59 17.50 11.37
C THR A 354 -4.47 16.60 10.50
N LYS A 355 -3.95 15.49 9.95
CA LYS A 355 -4.72 14.56 9.09
C LYS A 355 -5.35 13.45 9.91
N THR A 356 -6.16 13.85 10.89
CA THR A 356 -6.77 12.94 11.88
C THR A 356 -7.77 11.96 11.28
N ASP A 357 -8.47 12.36 10.21
CA ASP A 357 -9.45 11.50 9.54
C ASP A 357 -8.79 10.28 8.87
N ASN A 358 -7.50 10.40 8.52
CA ASN A 358 -6.71 9.36 7.87
C ASN A 358 -5.23 9.52 8.25
N TYR A 359 -4.89 9.16 9.49
CA TYR A 359 -3.50 9.13 9.92
C TYR A 359 -2.66 8.28 8.98
N ASN A 360 -1.59 8.87 8.47
CA ASN A 360 -0.83 8.30 7.37
C ASN A 360 0.59 8.01 7.82
N TYR A 361 0.86 6.77 8.22
CA TYR A 361 2.23 6.29 8.49
C TYR A 361 3.07 6.09 7.22
N GLY A 362 2.54 6.48 6.05
CA GLY A 362 3.06 6.06 4.76
C GLY A 362 2.41 4.76 4.26
N GLY A 363 1.26 4.36 4.82
CA GLY A 363 0.62 3.06 4.55
C GLY A 363 1.48 1.89 4.99
N VAL A 364 1.34 0.72 4.34
CA VAL A 364 2.26 -0.41 4.56
C VAL A 364 3.63 -0.09 3.95
N SER A 365 4.52 0.46 4.77
CA SER A 365 5.87 0.84 4.37
C SER A 365 6.85 0.86 5.53
N VAL A 366 8.14 0.68 5.24
CA VAL A 366 9.19 0.62 6.26
C VAL A 366 9.55 1.97 6.90
N ALA A 367 8.93 3.06 6.44
CA ALA A 367 9.26 4.41 6.87
C ALA A 367 8.10 5.38 6.68
N LEU A 368 8.13 6.50 7.42
CA LEU A 368 7.34 7.70 7.12
C LEU A 368 7.81 8.32 5.80
N ARG A 369 7.25 7.85 4.69
CA ARG A 369 7.74 8.18 3.34
C ARG A 369 7.78 9.67 3.05
N TRP A 370 6.80 10.40 3.57
CA TRP A 370 6.66 11.86 3.44
C TRP A 370 7.72 12.66 4.22
N MET A 371 8.55 12.01 5.04
CA MET A 371 9.70 12.63 5.72
C MET A 371 11.05 12.35 5.06
N LEU A 372 11.14 11.37 4.16
CA LEU A 372 12.43 10.87 3.65
C LEU A 372 13.25 11.96 2.93
N TRP A 373 12.58 12.91 2.27
CA TRP A 373 13.26 14.00 1.57
C TRP A 373 13.96 14.99 2.52
N LEU A 374 13.68 14.96 3.84
CA LEU A 374 14.34 15.80 4.84
C LEU A 374 15.67 15.23 5.35
N ILE A 375 15.97 13.95 5.07
CA ILE A 375 17.21 13.27 5.51
C ILE A 375 18.48 14.08 5.24
N PRO A 376 18.67 14.75 4.08
CA PRO A 376 19.87 15.56 3.82
C PRO A 376 20.06 16.68 4.86
N PHE A 377 18.97 17.33 5.30
CA PHE A 377 19.05 18.34 6.36
C PHE A 377 19.46 17.71 7.69
N TRP A 378 18.93 16.54 8.01
CA TRP A 378 19.24 15.84 9.25
C TRP A 378 20.70 15.37 9.31
N ILE A 379 21.25 14.91 8.19
CA ILE A 379 22.68 14.55 8.07
C ILE A 379 23.56 15.79 8.26
N LEU A 380 23.26 16.89 7.56
CA LEU A 380 24.04 18.14 7.71
C LEU A 380 23.93 18.73 9.11
N ALA A 381 22.78 18.54 9.77
CA ALA A 381 22.59 19.01 11.13
C ALA A 381 23.57 18.37 12.13
N VAL A 382 24.13 17.21 11.85
CA VAL A 382 25.10 16.52 12.74
C VAL A 382 26.51 17.13 12.67
N LEU A 383 26.84 17.91 11.62
CA LEU A 383 28.18 18.48 11.41
C LEU A 383 28.77 19.24 12.62
N PRO A 384 28.05 20.15 13.30
CA PRO A 384 28.60 20.90 14.44
C PRO A 384 29.00 19.99 15.60
N LEU A 385 28.21 18.96 15.87
CA LEU A 385 28.49 17.96 16.90
C LEU A 385 29.74 17.15 16.54
N MET A 386 29.88 16.77 15.27
CA MET A 386 31.05 16.07 14.75
C MET A 386 32.31 16.92 14.83
N ASN A 387 32.26 18.20 14.46
CA ASN A 387 33.41 19.10 14.54
C ASN A 387 33.83 19.31 16.00
N ARG A 388 32.88 19.41 16.93
CA ARG A 388 33.18 19.61 18.35
C ARG A 388 33.70 18.35 19.06
N PHE A 389 33.09 17.20 18.82
CA PHE A 389 33.30 15.99 19.61
C PHE A 389 33.86 14.80 18.84
N GLY A 390 34.05 14.91 17.51
CA GLY A 390 34.46 13.81 16.64
C GLY A 390 35.85 13.22 16.93
N MET A 391 36.67 13.87 17.77
CA MET A 391 37.93 13.31 18.27
C MET A 391 37.80 12.54 19.59
N ASN A 392 36.69 12.70 20.32
CA ASN A 392 36.44 12.03 21.59
C ASN A 392 36.08 10.55 21.37
N ARG A 393 36.79 9.64 22.04
CA ARG A 393 36.61 8.18 21.87
C ARG A 393 35.24 7.68 22.34
N LEU A 394 34.72 8.21 23.45
CA LEU A 394 33.40 7.86 23.95
C LEU A 394 32.31 8.31 22.97
N PHE A 395 32.41 9.55 22.46
CA PHE A 395 31.48 10.07 21.46
C PHE A 395 31.49 9.23 20.18
N ARG A 396 32.67 8.82 19.70
CA ARG A 396 32.78 7.88 18.56
C ARG A 396 32.08 6.57 18.84
N GLY A 397 32.25 6.00 20.03
CA GLY A 397 31.56 4.79 20.47
C GLY A 397 30.04 4.95 20.42
N VAL A 398 29.51 6.06 20.95
CA VAL A 398 28.07 6.38 20.87
C VAL A 398 27.59 6.48 19.43
N CYS A 399 28.33 7.17 18.57
CA CYS A 399 27.99 7.30 17.15
C CYS A 399 27.90 5.93 16.46
N LEU A 400 28.86 5.04 16.71
CA LEU A 400 28.86 3.69 16.15
C LEU A 400 27.71 2.84 16.69
N ILE A 401 27.39 2.95 17.98
CA ILE A 401 26.23 2.27 18.58
C ILE A 401 24.91 2.71 17.95
N LEU A 402 24.75 4.00 17.63
CA LEU A 402 23.55 4.51 16.95
C LEU A 402 23.49 4.11 15.46
N LEU A 403 24.65 3.95 14.83
CA LEU A 403 24.76 3.58 13.41
C LEU A 403 24.29 2.14 13.16
N LEU A 404 24.64 1.18 14.02
CA LEU A 404 24.32 -0.23 13.86
C LEU A 404 22.80 -0.53 13.71
N PRO A 405 21.90 -0.08 14.61
CA PRO A 405 20.46 -0.28 14.45
C PRO A 405 19.87 0.52 13.28
N SER A 406 20.46 1.66 12.92
CA SER A 406 20.07 2.43 11.74
C SER A 406 20.37 1.66 10.45
N LEU A 407 21.56 1.04 10.38
CA LEU A 407 21.96 0.14 9.31
C LEU A 407 21.04 -1.08 9.25
N PHE A 408 20.81 -1.74 10.39
CA PHE A 408 19.89 -2.86 10.44
C PHE A 408 18.51 -2.49 9.89
N SER A 409 17.92 -1.38 10.32
CA SER A 409 16.59 -0.95 9.87
C SER A 409 16.54 -0.64 8.37
N ALA A 410 17.59 -0.03 7.81
CA ALA A 410 17.70 0.27 6.38
C ALA A 410 17.83 -0.99 5.50
N TRP A 411 18.36 -2.09 6.05
CA TRP A 411 18.63 -3.33 5.32
C TRP A 411 17.70 -4.49 5.68
N TYR A 412 16.94 -4.35 6.77
CA TYR A 412 15.94 -5.30 7.22
C TYR A 412 14.92 -5.68 6.14
N PRO A 413 14.32 -4.72 5.38
CA PRO A 413 13.50 -5.09 4.24
C PRO A 413 14.40 -5.55 3.10
N ALA A 414 14.66 -6.86 2.99
CA ALA A 414 15.52 -7.40 1.94
C ALA A 414 14.98 -7.11 0.53
N ASP A 415 13.66 -7.23 0.36
CA ASP A 415 13.01 -7.18 -0.95
C ASP A 415 12.63 -5.77 -1.40
N ALA A 416 11.77 -5.09 -0.64
CA ALA A 416 11.10 -3.87 -1.08
C ALA A 416 10.66 -3.03 0.14
N PRO A 417 10.42 -1.71 -0.02
CA PRO A 417 10.03 -0.84 1.08
C PRO A 417 8.55 -0.99 1.49
N TRP A 418 7.81 -1.86 0.80
CA TRP A 418 6.35 -2.05 0.93
C TRP A 418 6.01 -3.14 1.94
N THR A 419 6.60 -3.04 3.13
CA THR A 419 6.39 -3.97 4.25
C THR A 419 6.45 -3.20 5.56
N GLN A 420 5.90 -3.77 6.63
CA GLN A 420 5.96 -3.16 7.96
C GLN A 420 7.40 -3.19 8.51
N PRO A 421 7.87 -2.12 9.18
CA PRO A 421 9.20 -2.08 9.78
C PRO A 421 9.34 -3.14 10.89
N TRP A 422 10.57 -3.56 11.20
CA TRP A 422 10.80 -4.62 12.18
C TRP A 422 10.22 -4.30 13.58
N ILE A 423 10.23 -3.04 13.99
CA ILE A 423 9.64 -2.61 15.28
C ILE A 423 8.13 -2.86 15.27
N PHE A 424 7.44 -2.56 14.16
CA PHE A 424 6.02 -2.88 14.01
C PHE A 424 5.76 -4.37 14.24
N GLN A 425 6.52 -5.23 13.57
CA GLN A 425 6.35 -6.69 13.67
C GLN A 425 6.62 -7.20 15.08
N VAL A 426 7.63 -6.64 15.77
CA VAL A 426 7.89 -6.95 17.18
C VAL A 426 6.71 -6.53 18.05
N MET A 427 6.24 -5.28 17.91
CA MET A 427 5.12 -4.76 18.69
C MET A 427 3.83 -5.57 18.47
N GLU A 428 3.54 -5.94 17.22
CA GLU A 428 2.39 -6.77 16.85
C GLU A 428 2.51 -8.18 17.46
N SER A 429 3.68 -8.83 17.34
CA SER A 429 3.93 -10.16 17.92
C SER A 429 3.82 -10.20 19.44
N LYS A 430 4.06 -9.06 20.10
CA LYS A 430 3.91 -8.88 21.55
C LYS A 430 2.51 -8.44 21.96
N GLY A 431 1.61 -8.20 21.01
CA GLY A 431 0.26 -7.71 21.27
C GLY A 431 0.20 -6.27 21.79
N TRP A 432 1.24 -5.46 21.58
CA TRP A 432 1.27 -4.05 22.00
C TRP A 432 0.49 -3.14 21.06
N ILE A 433 0.29 -3.59 19.82
CA ILE A 433 -0.51 -2.92 18.79
C ILE A 433 -1.42 -3.94 18.13
N ASP A 434 -2.59 -3.50 17.68
CA ASP A 434 -3.51 -4.30 16.88
C ASP A 434 -4.10 -3.43 15.76
N TYR A 435 -3.54 -3.60 14.56
CA TYR A 435 -4.06 -2.98 13.35
C TYR A 435 -4.93 -3.94 12.55
N SER A 436 -5.27 -5.12 13.07
CA SER A 436 -6.11 -6.06 12.34
C SER A 436 -7.49 -5.44 12.05
N THR A 437 -8.02 -5.74 10.87
CA THR A 437 -9.39 -5.39 10.55
C THR A 437 -10.31 -6.27 11.41
N PRO A 438 -11.23 -5.68 12.20
CA PRO A 438 -12.21 -6.45 12.94
C PRO A 438 -13.00 -7.35 11.99
N ARG A 439 -13.16 -8.62 12.36
CA ARG A 439 -13.97 -9.53 11.54
C ARG A 439 -15.43 -9.05 11.58
N PRO A 440 -16.13 -8.97 10.44
CA PRO A 440 -17.56 -8.74 10.44
C PRO A 440 -18.24 -9.84 11.26
N LYS A 441 -19.35 -9.52 11.93
CA LYS A 441 -20.14 -10.51 12.67
C LYS A 441 -21.34 -10.92 11.83
N PHE A 442 -21.73 -12.19 11.89
CA PHE A 442 -23.03 -12.59 11.38
C PHE A 442 -24.14 -11.99 12.26
N ALA A 443 -25.29 -11.70 11.66
CA ALA A 443 -26.47 -11.23 12.39
C ALA A 443 -26.97 -12.27 13.40
N HIS A 444 -26.82 -13.56 13.08
CA HIS A 444 -27.13 -14.69 13.95
C HIS A 444 -26.14 -15.84 13.68
N LYS A 445 -26.20 -16.92 14.48
CA LYS A 445 -25.34 -18.10 14.25
C LYS A 445 -25.86 -18.90 13.06
N HIS A 446 -25.01 -19.17 12.07
CA HIS A 446 -25.33 -20.10 10.99
C HIS A 446 -24.88 -21.52 11.37
N TYR A 447 -25.77 -22.49 11.26
CA TYR A 447 -25.46 -23.92 11.38
C TYR A 447 -25.65 -24.66 10.05
N SER A 448 -26.27 -24.02 9.05
CA SER A 448 -26.43 -24.55 7.70
C SER A 448 -25.67 -23.71 6.67
N TRP A 449 -25.40 -24.30 5.52
CA TRP A 449 -24.95 -23.59 4.32
C TRP A 449 -26.08 -22.81 3.64
N ILE A 450 -27.34 -23.09 3.96
CA ILE A 450 -28.50 -22.25 3.60
C ILE A 450 -28.46 -21.00 4.49
N GLY A 451 -28.42 -19.83 3.86
CA GLY A 451 -28.32 -18.52 4.51
C GLY A 451 -29.68 -17.87 4.82
N ASP A 452 -30.68 -18.08 3.97
CA ASP A 452 -32.05 -17.59 4.17
C ASP A 452 -33.08 -18.48 3.44
N VAL A 453 -34.38 -18.25 3.65
CA VAL A 453 -35.50 -18.83 2.89
C VAL A 453 -36.57 -17.76 2.63
N PRO A 454 -37.40 -17.88 1.57
CA PRO A 454 -38.33 -16.81 1.22
C PRO A 454 -39.49 -16.67 2.21
N THR A 455 -40.25 -15.58 2.08
CA THR A 455 -41.46 -15.28 2.87
C THR A 455 -42.63 -14.93 1.95
N GLY A 456 -43.87 -15.06 2.44
CA GLY A 456 -45.07 -14.78 1.65
C GLY A 456 -45.48 -15.93 0.72
N ASP A 457 -46.20 -15.59 -0.35
CA ASP A 457 -46.67 -16.57 -1.34
C ASP A 457 -45.50 -17.27 -2.05
N ARG A 458 -45.82 -18.36 -2.76
CA ARG A 458 -44.84 -19.09 -3.55
C ARG A 458 -44.26 -18.19 -4.64
N ASP A 459 -42.94 -18.17 -4.73
CA ASP A 459 -42.20 -17.40 -5.71
C ASP A 459 -41.50 -18.37 -6.69
N GLU A 460 -41.97 -18.40 -7.94
CA GLU A 460 -41.42 -19.27 -8.98
C GLU A 460 -40.01 -18.87 -9.43
N SER A 461 -39.58 -17.63 -9.14
CA SER A 461 -38.20 -17.15 -9.38
C SER A 461 -37.25 -17.41 -8.22
N TYR A 462 -37.74 -17.83 -7.04
CA TYR A 462 -36.88 -18.12 -5.88
C TYR A 462 -36.25 -19.51 -5.99
N TRP A 463 -35.22 -19.63 -6.80
CA TRP A 463 -34.41 -20.84 -6.91
C TRP A 463 -32.96 -20.55 -7.28
N ALA A 464 -32.06 -21.44 -6.86
CA ALA A 464 -30.64 -21.39 -7.16
C ALA A 464 -30.10 -22.78 -7.52
N GLU A 465 -29.25 -22.84 -8.54
CA GLU A 465 -28.64 -24.07 -9.03
C GLU A 465 -27.12 -23.98 -8.97
N PHE A 466 -26.51 -25.02 -8.43
CA PHE A 466 -25.08 -25.13 -8.19
C PHE A 466 -24.52 -26.36 -8.87
N SER A 467 -23.27 -26.27 -9.34
CA SER A 467 -22.53 -27.43 -9.82
C SER A 467 -21.13 -27.51 -9.23
N THR A 468 -20.60 -28.72 -9.15
CA THR A 468 -19.20 -28.99 -8.84
C THR A 468 -18.69 -30.11 -9.75
N VAL A 469 -17.37 -30.13 -9.97
CA VAL A 469 -16.67 -31.30 -10.52
C VAL A 469 -15.97 -31.99 -9.35
N THR A 470 -16.31 -33.25 -9.09
CA THR A 470 -15.68 -34.05 -8.04
C THR A 470 -14.30 -34.54 -8.46
N THR A 471 -13.51 -35.08 -7.52
CA THR A 471 -12.11 -35.49 -7.76
C THR A 471 -11.96 -36.61 -8.80
N ASP A 472 -13.02 -37.36 -9.06
CA ASP A 472 -13.15 -38.39 -10.09
C ASP A 472 -13.60 -37.83 -11.45
N GLY A 473 -13.78 -36.51 -11.58
CA GLY A 473 -14.19 -35.85 -12.82
C GLY A 473 -15.70 -35.87 -13.07
N VAL A 474 -16.50 -36.41 -12.16
CA VAL A 474 -17.96 -36.42 -12.29
C VAL A 474 -18.52 -35.03 -11.98
N THR A 475 -19.43 -34.54 -12.83
CA THR A 475 -20.16 -33.30 -12.55
C THR A 475 -21.37 -33.63 -11.70
N ARG A 476 -21.51 -32.94 -10.57
CA ARG A 476 -22.68 -33.03 -9.70
C ARG A 476 -23.45 -31.72 -9.73
N THR A 477 -24.77 -31.81 -9.61
CA THR A 477 -25.68 -30.66 -9.69
C THR A 477 -26.63 -30.65 -8.49
N LEU A 478 -26.85 -29.46 -7.92
CA LEU A 478 -27.75 -29.24 -6.80
C LEU A 478 -28.64 -28.05 -7.12
N ARG A 479 -29.95 -28.26 -7.17
CA ARG A 479 -30.95 -27.21 -7.32
C ARG A 479 -31.76 -27.08 -6.04
N VAL A 480 -31.99 -25.86 -5.58
CA VAL A 480 -32.85 -25.54 -4.45
C VAL A 480 -33.92 -24.56 -4.92
N GLU A 481 -35.18 -24.83 -4.62
CA GLU A 481 -36.32 -24.03 -5.07
C GLU A 481 -37.41 -23.89 -4.02
N ASP A 482 -38.17 -22.80 -4.12
CA ASP A 482 -39.32 -22.53 -3.28
C ASP A 482 -40.53 -23.41 -3.65
N GLY A 483 -40.91 -24.27 -2.71
CA GLY A 483 -42.13 -25.07 -2.79
C GLY A 483 -43.38 -24.33 -2.33
N GLY A 484 -43.24 -23.15 -1.73
CA GLY A 484 -44.33 -22.32 -1.21
C GLY A 484 -44.59 -22.48 0.29
N PRO A 485 -45.53 -21.69 0.84
CA PRO A 485 -45.88 -21.74 2.26
C PRO A 485 -46.54 -23.08 2.66
N ALA A 486 -46.30 -23.50 3.90
CA ALA A 486 -46.97 -24.61 4.58
C ALA A 486 -47.64 -24.12 5.88
N GLU A 487 -48.29 -25.02 6.62
CA GLU A 487 -48.94 -24.68 7.90
C GLU A 487 -47.93 -24.15 8.94
N ASP A 488 -48.42 -23.36 9.90
CA ASP A 488 -47.65 -22.86 11.06
C ASP A 488 -46.33 -22.14 10.71
N ASP A 489 -46.34 -21.25 9.71
CA ASP A 489 -45.16 -20.48 9.24
C ASP A 489 -44.00 -21.36 8.71
N TRP A 490 -44.24 -22.64 8.44
CA TRP A 490 -43.28 -23.49 7.74
C TRP A 490 -43.28 -23.18 6.24
N ARG A 491 -42.16 -23.46 5.59
CA ARG A 491 -42.02 -23.30 4.14
C ARG A 491 -41.47 -24.57 3.51
N VAL A 492 -42.05 -24.97 2.38
CA VAL A 492 -41.54 -26.12 1.61
C VAL A 492 -40.33 -25.65 0.81
N VAL A 493 -39.21 -26.34 0.96
CA VAL A 493 -38.00 -26.14 0.17
C VAL A 493 -37.71 -27.44 -0.56
N ARG A 494 -37.74 -27.41 -1.90
CA ARG A 494 -37.37 -28.58 -2.70
C ARG A 494 -35.89 -28.54 -3.01
N VAL A 495 -35.23 -29.68 -2.84
CA VAL A 495 -33.81 -29.87 -3.10
C VAL A 495 -33.67 -31.01 -4.09
N THR A 496 -33.13 -30.73 -5.27
CA THR A 496 -32.85 -31.74 -6.29
C THR A 496 -31.33 -31.92 -6.40
N LEU A 497 -30.83 -33.09 -6.00
CA LEU A 497 -29.41 -33.44 -6.08
C LEU A 497 -29.22 -34.55 -7.13
N ASP A 498 -28.48 -34.25 -8.19
CA ASP A 498 -28.22 -35.18 -9.30
C ASP A 498 -29.51 -35.83 -9.90
N GLY A 499 -30.61 -35.08 -9.89
CA GLY A 499 -31.92 -35.52 -10.39
C GLY A 499 -32.83 -36.16 -9.33
N GLU A 500 -32.33 -36.45 -8.14
CA GLU A 500 -33.13 -36.94 -7.01
C GLU A 500 -33.72 -35.77 -6.23
N GLU A 501 -35.05 -35.63 -6.25
CA GLU A 501 -35.78 -34.57 -5.56
C GLU A 501 -36.15 -34.99 -4.13
N THR A 502 -35.99 -34.07 -3.18
CA THR A 502 -36.46 -34.21 -1.80
C THR A 502 -37.05 -32.89 -1.31
N GLU A 503 -38.23 -32.93 -0.72
CA GLU A 503 -38.88 -31.77 -0.09
C GLU A 503 -38.62 -31.72 1.43
N TYR A 504 -38.28 -30.54 1.93
CA TYR A 504 -38.09 -30.27 3.35
C TYR A 504 -39.02 -29.16 3.81
N LEU A 505 -39.49 -29.25 5.07
CA LEU A 505 -40.15 -28.14 5.75
C LEU A 505 -39.10 -27.32 6.49
N VAL A 506 -39.04 -26.01 6.26
CA VAL A 506 -38.10 -25.07 6.90
C VAL A 506 -38.85 -23.97 7.65
N HIS A 507 -38.60 -23.82 8.95
CA HIS A 507 -39.19 -22.78 9.79
C HIS A 507 -38.24 -21.59 9.97
N ARG A 508 -38.41 -20.58 9.11
CA ARG A 508 -37.55 -19.39 9.03
C ARG A 508 -37.37 -18.65 10.37
N PRO A 509 -38.42 -18.39 11.19
CA PRO A 509 -38.25 -17.67 12.45
C PRO A 509 -37.31 -18.39 13.44
N THR A 510 -37.30 -19.73 13.46
CA THR A 510 -36.38 -20.52 14.30
C THR A 510 -34.96 -20.52 13.74
N MET A 511 -34.81 -20.55 12.41
CA MET A 511 -33.52 -20.39 11.74
C MET A 511 -32.84 -19.06 12.13
N LEU A 512 -33.58 -17.94 12.07
CA LEU A 512 -33.06 -16.61 12.40
C LEU A 512 -32.71 -16.42 13.88
N LYS A 513 -33.22 -17.27 14.79
CA LYS A 513 -32.75 -17.35 16.19
C LYS A 513 -31.36 -17.97 16.32
N GLY A 514 -30.77 -18.47 15.23
CA GLY A 514 -29.45 -19.09 15.19
C GLY A 514 -29.41 -20.48 15.83
N LEU A 515 -30.50 -21.22 15.69
CA LEU A 515 -30.60 -22.62 16.15
C LEU A 515 -30.11 -23.60 15.06
N PRO A 516 -29.81 -24.86 15.40
CA PRO A 516 -29.37 -25.88 14.44
C PRO A 516 -30.50 -26.37 13.53
N PRO A 517 -30.19 -26.91 12.33
CA PRO A 517 -31.16 -27.48 11.38
C PRO A 517 -32.17 -28.45 12.01
N ALA A 518 -31.76 -29.28 12.97
CA ALA A 518 -32.68 -30.21 13.65
C ALA A 518 -33.89 -29.53 14.34
N GLU A 519 -33.78 -28.23 14.69
CA GLU A 519 -34.84 -27.47 15.35
C GLU A 519 -35.77 -26.76 14.36
N TYR A 520 -35.35 -26.58 13.10
CA TYR A 520 -36.08 -25.77 12.13
C TYR A 520 -36.22 -26.41 10.74
N ILE A 521 -35.69 -27.62 10.53
CA ILE A 521 -35.85 -28.39 9.30
C ILE A 521 -36.41 -29.77 9.63
N LYS A 522 -37.44 -30.17 8.90
CA LYS A 522 -38.09 -31.49 8.97
C LYS A 522 -38.28 -32.06 7.58
N THR A 523 -38.59 -33.35 7.49
CA THR A 523 -39.07 -33.93 6.23
C THR A 523 -40.43 -33.33 5.84
N ARG A 524 -40.87 -33.55 4.60
CA ARG A 524 -42.19 -33.11 4.13
C ARG A 524 -43.35 -33.57 5.02
N ASP A 525 -43.23 -34.77 5.58
CA ASP A 525 -44.22 -35.39 6.47
C ASP A 525 -44.15 -34.88 7.91
N GLY A 526 -43.21 -33.98 8.23
CA GLY A 526 -43.02 -33.42 9.57
C GLY A 526 -42.14 -34.25 10.51
N GLU A 527 -41.49 -35.29 10.00
CA GLU A 527 -40.58 -36.15 10.77
C GLU A 527 -39.19 -35.51 10.94
N PRO A 528 -38.44 -35.86 12.01
CA PRO A 528 -37.06 -35.44 12.20
C PRO A 528 -36.14 -35.93 11.07
N LEU A 529 -35.13 -35.11 10.73
CA LEU A 529 -34.13 -35.48 9.73
C LEU A 529 -33.25 -36.65 10.19
N THR A 530 -32.85 -37.50 9.25
CA THR A 530 -31.83 -38.53 9.46
C THR A 530 -30.45 -37.91 9.70
N GLU A 531 -29.49 -38.71 10.21
CA GLU A 531 -28.13 -38.22 10.46
C GLU A 531 -27.45 -37.72 9.17
N ASP A 532 -27.68 -38.38 8.03
CA ASP A 532 -27.07 -38.00 6.75
C ASP A 532 -27.70 -36.74 6.15
N GLN A 533 -29.02 -36.55 6.31
CA GLN A 533 -29.69 -35.29 5.97
C GLN A 533 -29.18 -34.13 6.84
N LEU A 534 -28.97 -34.38 8.14
CA LEU A 534 -28.37 -33.38 9.02
C LEU A 534 -26.93 -33.04 8.59
N LYS A 535 -26.11 -34.04 8.23
CA LYS A 535 -24.75 -33.80 7.70
C LYS A 535 -24.78 -32.98 6.42
N PHE A 536 -25.74 -33.21 5.53
CA PHE A 536 -25.94 -32.41 4.32
C PHE A 536 -26.15 -30.92 4.64
N PHE A 537 -27.06 -30.61 5.58
CA PHE A 537 -27.31 -29.21 5.99
C PHE A 537 -26.15 -28.62 6.79
N TYR A 538 -25.53 -29.36 7.71
CA TYR A 538 -24.35 -28.89 8.44
C TYR A 538 -23.16 -28.62 7.51
N GLY A 539 -23.03 -29.41 6.45
CA GLY A 539 -21.89 -29.40 5.53
C GLY A 539 -20.61 -30.02 6.08
N VAL A 540 -20.68 -30.56 7.30
CA VAL A 540 -19.61 -31.29 7.97
C VAL A 540 -20.19 -32.46 8.76
N PRO A 541 -19.41 -33.53 9.03
CA PRO A 541 -19.92 -34.73 9.69
C PRO A 541 -20.53 -34.55 11.08
N LYS A 542 -20.24 -33.44 11.79
CA LYS A 542 -20.74 -33.18 13.15
C LYS A 542 -21.24 -31.74 13.27
N ARG A 543 -22.29 -31.54 14.08
CA ARG A 543 -22.88 -30.21 14.36
C ARG A 543 -21.82 -29.21 14.83
N ARG A 544 -21.58 -28.18 14.02
CA ARG A 544 -20.73 -27.03 14.38
C ARG A 544 -21.18 -25.80 13.61
N ALA A 545 -21.36 -24.69 14.32
CA ALA A 545 -21.71 -23.41 13.70
C ALA A 545 -20.57 -22.87 12.81
N TYR A 546 -20.94 -22.15 11.76
CA TYR A 546 -20.02 -21.41 10.91
C TYR A 546 -19.46 -20.20 11.68
N ALA A 547 -18.13 -20.11 11.71
CA ALA A 547 -17.43 -18.94 12.19
C ALA A 547 -17.37 -17.89 11.07
N SER A 548 -17.61 -16.63 11.43
CA SER A 548 -17.49 -15.52 10.49
C SER A 548 -16.02 -15.26 10.12
N SER A 549 -15.78 -14.94 8.85
CA SER A 549 -14.47 -14.58 8.31
C SER A 549 -14.41 -13.13 7.83
N ARG A 550 -14.81 -12.86 6.58
CA ARG A 550 -14.64 -11.58 5.89
C ARG A 550 -15.70 -11.42 4.81
N ILE A 551 -15.91 -10.19 4.36
CA ILE A 551 -16.72 -9.88 3.17
C ILE A 551 -15.81 -9.90 1.93
N ARG A 552 -16.30 -10.46 0.83
CA ARG A 552 -15.66 -10.41 -0.49
C ARG A 552 -16.67 -10.02 -1.55
N TYR A 553 -16.18 -9.44 -2.64
CA TYR A 553 -16.95 -9.17 -3.85
C TYR A 553 -16.39 -10.09 -4.94
N ILE A 554 -17.23 -11.00 -5.45
CA ILE A 554 -16.78 -12.09 -6.31
C ILE A 554 -17.41 -11.98 -7.68
N ASP A 555 -16.57 -11.97 -8.70
CA ASP A 555 -16.98 -12.00 -10.10
C ASP A 555 -17.56 -13.37 -10.45
N ASN A 556 -18.50 -13.36 -11.39
CA ASN A 556 -19.20 -14.54 -11.87
C ASN A 556 -19.63 -14.33 -13.32
N ASP A 557 -20.02 -15.41 -13.99
CA ASP A 557 -20.41 -15.39 -15.40
C ASP A 557 -21.91 -15.07 -15.61
N LEU A 558 -22.68 -14.91 -14.53
CA LEU A 558 -24.14 -14.75 -14.56
C LEU A 558 -24.59 -13.29 -14.62
N ARG A 559 -23.78 -12.35 -14.10
CA ARG A 559 -24.04 -10.91 -14.22
C ARG A 559 -22.75 -10.10 -14.14
N THR A 560 -22.80 -8.86 -14.60
CA THR A 560 -21.65 -7.93 -14.60
C THR A 560 -21.21 -7.55 -13.19
N ASP A 561 -22.15 -7.29 -12.28
CA ASP A 561 -21.81 -6.88 -10.92
C ASP A 561 -21.35 -8.07 -10.07
N ALA A 562 -20.22 -7.90 -9.39
CA ALA A 562 -19.72 -8.87 -8.44
C ALA A 562 -20.74 -9.12 -7.33
N ILE A 563 -20.80 -10.36 -6.82
CA ILE A 563 -21.66 -10.73 -5.70
C ILE A 563 -20.95 -10.39 -4.39
N GLN A 564 -21.59 -9.60 -3.52
CA GLN A 564 -21.11 -9.39 -2.17
C GLN A 564 -21.41 -10.64 -1.34
N SER A 565 -20.37 -11.24 -0.80
CA SER A 565 -20.47 -12.47 -0.02
C SER A 565 -19.78 -12.33 1.33
N HIS A 566 -20.51 -12.63 2.40
CA HIS A 566 -19.98 -12.82 3.74
C HIS A 566 -19.51 -14.27 3.90
N ILE A 567 -18.20 -14.46 3.99
CA ILE A 567 -17.61 -15.79 4.12
C ILE A 567 -17.78 -16.32 5.55
N GLY A 568 -18.39 -17.48 5.66
CA GLY A 568 -18.39 -18.32 6.85
C GLY A 568 -17.58 -19.59 6.65
N TYR A 569 -17.01 -20.14 7.72
CA TYR A 569 -16.32 -21.43 7.67
C TYR A 569 -16.65 -22.30 8.88
N THR A 570 -16.74 -23.60 8.67
CA THR A 570 -16.86 -24.61 9.74
C THR A 570 -15.93 -25.78 9.44
N TYR A 571 -15.44 -26.45 10.48
CA TYR A 571 -14.61 -27.65 10.29
C TYR A 571 -14.75 -28.62 11.45
N VAL A 572 -14.56 -29.91 11.23
CA VAL A 572 -14.51 -30.94 12.28
C VAL A 572 -13.44 -31.97 11.93
N ASP A 573 -12.74 -32.46 12.96
CA ASP A 573 -11.77 -33.53 12.79
C ASP A 573 -12.42 -34.85 13.19
N VAL A 574 -12.40 -35.83 12.28
CA VAL A 574 -13.07 -37.12 12.44
C VAL A 574 -12.05 -38.22 12.21
N GLU A 575 -11.99 -39.16 13.16
CA GLU A 575 -11.25 -40.40 13.01
C GLU A 575 -12.00 -41.32 12.05
N GLN A 576 -11.29 -41.80 11.04
CA GLN A 576 -11.83 -42.67 10.01
C GLN A 576 -11.74 -44.13 10.46
N PRO A 577 -12.48 -45.05 9.81
CA PRO A 577 -12.39 -46.48 10.10
C PRO A 577 -10.98 -47.08 9.93
N ASP A 578 -10.13 -46.45 9.11
CA ASP A 578 -8.73 -46.82 8.91
C ASP A 578 -7.78 -46.31 10.03
N GLY A 579 -8.32 -45.67 11.07
CA GLY A 579 -7.59 -45.07 12.18
C GLY A 579 -6.95 -43.70 11.86
N ALA A 580 -7.02 -43.25 10.60
CA ALA A 580 -6.49 -41.93 10.22
C ALA A 580 -7.47 -40.82 10.63
N ARG A 581 -6.92 -39.68 11.06
CA ARG A 581 -7.74 -38.51 11.39
C ARG A 581 -7.83 -37.59 10.19
N ARG A 582 -9.05 -37.23 9.78
CA ARG A 582 -9.30 -36.32 8.63
C ARG A 582 -10.05 -35.08 9.09
N ARG A 583 -9.64 -33.91 8.58
CA ARG A 583 -10.34 -32.64 8.77
C ARG A 583 -11.32 -32.44 7.64
N PHE A 584 -12.60 -32.34 7.96
CA PHE A 584 -13.66 -31.92 7.04
C PHE A 584 -13.93 -30.45 7.28
N GLN A 585 -13.80 -29.63 6.24
CA GLN A 585 -14.03 -28.19 6.31
C GLN A 585 -14.97 -27.77 5.19
N ARG A 586 -15.94 -26.91 5.53
CA ARG A 586 -16.77 -26.19 4.57
C ARG A 586 -16.62 -24.69 4.74
N ASP A 587 -16.29 -24.01 3.64
CA ASP A 587 -16.33 -22.56 3.53
C ASP A 587 -17.57 -22.18 2.70
N VAL A 588 -18.42 -21.27 3.18
CA VAL A 588 -19.65 -20.82 2.50
C VAL A 588 -19.59 -19.33 2.25
N TRP A 589 -20.00 -18.91 1.06
CA TRP A 589 -20.13 -17.53 0.65
C TRP A 589 -21.61 -17.12 0.76
N PHE A 590 -22.01 -16.65 1.93
CA PHE A 590 -23.37 -16.20 2.17
C PHE A 590 -23.62 -14.87 1.47
N SER A 591 -24.71 -14.77 0.71
CA SER A 591 -25.09 -13.54 0.01
C SER A 591 -26.61 -13.42 -0.05
N GLN A 592 -27.13 -12.30 0.44
CA GLN A 592 -28.56 -11.98 0.34
C GLN A 592 -28.99 -11.61 -1.08
N GLU A 593 -28.04 -11.44 -2.00
CA GLU A 593 -28.30 -11.15 -3.41
C GLU A 593 -28.77 -12.40 -4.18
N ILE A 594 -28.70 -13.59 -3.57
CA ILE A 594 -29.01 -14.89 -4.18
C ILE A 594 -30.09 -15.60 -3.36
N PRO A 595 -31.07 -16.27 -4.01
CA PRO A 595 -31.97 -17.21 -3.38
C PRO A 595 -31.24 -18.16 -2.44
N PHE A 596 -31.88 -18.42 -1.31
CA PHE A 596 -31.35 -19.23 -0.21
C PHE A 596 -30.12 -18.66 0.49
N GLY A 597 -29.74 -17.41 0.20
CA GLY A 597 -28.69 -16.70 0.91
C GLY A 597 -27.28 -17.23 0.65
N VAL A 598 -27.05 -17.96 -0.44
CA VAL A 598 -25.78 -18.66 -0.71
C VAL A 598 -25.35 -18.55 -2.16
N PHE A 599 -24.13 -18.05 -2.37
CA PHE A 599 -23.56 -17.87 -3.70
C PHE A 599 -22.67 -19.06 -4.13
N GLN A 600 -21.87 -19.60 -3.21
CA GLN A 600 -21.05 -20.78 -3.46
C GLN A 600 -20.58 -21.38 -2.13
N TRP A 601 -20.09 -22.61 -2.17
CA TRP A 601 -19.33 -23.18 -1.05
C TRP A 601 -18.21 -24.09 -1.53
N GLU A 602 -17.26 -24.33 -0.65
CA GLU A 602 -16.12 -25.20 -0.89
C GLU A 602 -16.00 -26.22 0.23
N ASP A 603 -15.98 -27.49 -0.16
CA ASP A 603 -15.70 -28.63 0.69
C ASP A 603 -14.24 -29.03 0.56
N ARG A 604 -13.56 -29.18 1.70
CA ARG A 604 -12.19 -29.68 1.78
C ARG A 604 -12.07 -30.79 2.79
N VAL A 605 -11.42 -31.87 2.38
CA VAL A 605 -10.92 -32.91 3.28
C VAL A 605 -9.39 -32.81 3.28
N SER A 606 -8.79 -32.63 4.46
CA SER A 606 -7.34 -32.48 4.58
C SER A 606 -6.79 -33.22 5.79
N ASP A 607 -5.49 -33.45 5.80
CA ASP A 607 -4.79 -33.90 7.00
C ASP A 607 -4.83 -32.78 8.07
N PRO A 608 -5.25 -33.05 9.32
CA PRO A 608 -5.36 -32.03 10.36
C PRO A 608 -4.04 -31.37 10.75
N ALA A 609 -2.90 -32.09 10.65
CA ALA A 609 -1.59 -31.63 11.08
C ALA A 609 -0.86 -30.86 9.96
N THR A 610 -0.80 -31.43 8.77
CA THR A 610 -0.08 -30.85 7.62
C THR A 610 -0.94 -29.91 6.79
N ARG A 611 -2.27 -29.99 6.91
CA ARG A 611 -3.25 -29.30 6.03
C ARG A 611 -3.14 -29.69 4.56
N ALA A 612 -2.43 -30.79 4.25
CA ALA A 612 -2.37 -31.32 2.89
C ALA A 612 -3.78 -31.75 2.44
N PRO A 613 -4.27 -31.27 1.28
CA PRO A 613 -5.61 -31.60 0.82
C PRO A 613 -5.66 -33.04 0.28
N PHE A 614 -6.64 -33.81 0.73
CA PHE A 614 -7.03 -35.10 0.14
C PHE A 614 -8.07 -34.89 -0.97
N SER A 615 -9.05 -34.02 -0.73
CA SER A 615 -10.06 -33.65 -1.70
C SER A 615 -10.48 -32.20 -1.53
N ARG A 616 -10.90 -31.59 -2.64
CA ARG A 616 -11.46 -30.25 -2.70
C ARG A 616 -12.53 -30.24 -3.77
N ALA A 617 -13.73 -29.80 -3.40
CA ALA A 617 -14.85 -29.61 -4.32
C ALA A 617 -15.44 -28.22 -4.09
N THR A 618 -15.66 -27.46 -5.16
CA THR A 618 -16.23 -26.11 -5.09
C THR A 618 -17.54 -26.12 -5.84
N TRP A 619 -18.62 -25.96 -5.09
CA TRP A 619 -19.96 -25.81 -5.61
C TRP A 619 -20.19 -24.34 -5.97
N LYS A 620 -20.31 -24.07 -7.26
CA LYS A 620 -20.51 -22.72 -7.81
C LYS A 620 -21.93 -22.56 -8.30
N LEU A 621 -22.52 -21.40 -8.08
CA LEU A 621 -23.78 -21.01 -8.71
C LEU A 621 -23.61 -21.03 -10.24
N THR A 622 -24.43 -21.83 -10.93
CA THR A 622 -24.47 -21.93 -12.40
C THR A 622 -25.71 -21.33 -13.00
N SER A 623 -26.80 -21.26 -12.24
CA SER A 623 -28.04 -20.64 -12.68
C SER A 623 -28.85 -20.20 -11.47
N VAL A 624 -29.68 -19.18 -11.66
CA VAL A 624 -30.52 -18.59 -10.60
C VAL A 624 -31.79 -18.04 -11.24
N GLY A 625 -32.92 -18.12 -10.52
CA GLY A 625 -34.18 -17.58 -11.04
C GLY A 625 -34.17 -16.06 -11.11
N GLU A 626 -33.72 -15.40 -10.05
CA GLU A 626 -33.46 -13.96 -10.04
C GLU A 626 -32.34 -13.56 -9.05
N PHE A 627 -31.78 -12.37 -9.27
CA PHE A 627 -30.87 -11.73 -8.32
C PHE A 627 -31.64 -10.71 -7.49
N PHE A 628 -31.40 -10.69 -6.19
CA PHE A 628 -31.95 -9.67 -5.30
C PHE A 628 -31.05 -8.43 -5.27
N PRO A 629 -31.64 -7.23 -5.12
CA PRO A 629 -30.87 -6.01 -4.95
C PRO A 629 -30.02 -6.07 -3.68
N ARG A 630 -28.84 -5.47 -3.72
CA ARG A 630 -27.95 -5.41 -2.57
C ARG A 630 -28.51 -4.48 -1.50
N ASP A 631 -28.38 -4.86 -0.24
CA ASP A 631 -28.71 -4.00 0.90
C ASP A 631 -27.95 -2.66 0.80
N GLY A 632 -28.70 -1.56 0.64
CA GLY A 632 -28.18 -0.21 0.39
C GLY A 632 -28.47 0.36 -1.01
N GLU A 633 -28.95 -0.47 -1.96
CA GLU A 633 -29.45 -0.06 -3.28
C GLU A 633 -30.97 0.12 -3.33
N LYS A 634 -31.66 0.05 -2.19
CA LYS A 634 -33.04 0.54 -2.12
C LYS A 634 -33.01 2.02 -2.52
N GLU A 635 -33.60 2.33 -3.68
CA GLU A 635 -33.75 3.70 -4.17
C GLU A 635 -34.19 4.59 -3.01
N PRO A 636 -33.57 5.77 -2.81
CA PRO A 636 -34.20 6.77 -1.97
C PRO A 636 -35.54 7.08 -2.65
N GLN A 637 -36.64 6.64 -2.04
CA GLN A 637 -37.97 7.11 -2.42
C GLN A 637 -37.87 8.62 -2.52
N SER A 638 -38.07 9.13 -3.73
CA SER A 638 -38.06 10.54 -4.05
C SER A 638 -39.17 11.22 -3.23
N SER A 639 -38.83 11.64 -2.02
CA SER A 639 -39.55 12.73 -1.38
C SER A 639 -39.11 13.98 -2.12
N ASN A 640 -39.88 14.36 -3.14
CA ASN A 640 -39.96 15.76 -3.55
C ASN A 640 -40.36 16.58 -2.33
N PRO A 641 -39.66 17.68 -2.02
CA PRO A 641 -40.32 18.84 -1.46
C PRO A 641 -40.37 19.94 -2.52
N GLU A 642 -41.56 20.50 -2.65
CA GLU A 642 -41.84 21.80 -3.28
C GLU A 642 -40.91 22.92 -2.79
#